data_AF-A0A8H6R0H6-F1
#
_entry.id   AF-A0A8H6R0H6-F1
#
_cell.length_a   1.000
_cell.length_b   1.000
_cell.length_c   1.000
_cell.angle_alpha   90.00
_cell.angle_beta   90.00
_cell.angle_gamma   90.00
#
_symmetry.space_group_name_H-M   'P 1'
#
loop_
_entity.id
_entity.type
_entity.pdbx_description
1 polymer ?
#
loop_
_entity_poly.entity_id
_entity_poly.type
_entity_poly.pdbx_seq_one_letter_code
_entity_poly.pdbx_strand_id
1 'polypeptide(L)'
;MILHAKATLVAAAILTIAVNAQAHPRRRCAYGDSCWPNDQAWSDFNTTVGGRLIRSYPSAAVCHAERYNADQCSIAKQNWLDSPWRTNQTGSYSATVWEMGNTGQCFINTPASAPCDQGIVPYYAVRAESVEDIQKTVKFASEKDLFLVIKNTGHDHLGRSSGKGALAIWTHNLKGIDWHKSFVPRGAPAAVNGIPAATLQAGEQWFDVYQAAAKQGVLIVGGSARTVGSAGGYLLGGGHSPFAHYYGLAADNLLEMSIVSADGKHRVINAYSDPDYFWAVRGGGGSAWGVVTSVTYKTHPVTQNLTIGFVQLNTTNNASSKRLISESLKLLPAVTDAGYTGYGVFLGGFQAIFIQPNGTIESFNQTFASFSKLAQLPGVKGQVGAYSSTWDGYMKTFLRDPNIGTNDQDTSRLLTADIIREKADDLAEFILENDQMAGFNFIGKVNNKERDNTAVHEIWKHSHALMSIGVDWPDNATAREKGEKRHKMVQLSKRFTEIVGPDGGTYVNEASPYEPQWQQVFWGKKYERLLSIKKRVDPTHLFVCNRLKSKKAKSPVHSLMAECSRLMDENKWQEARDKLSHVVQLLQESQGLDHQETLFMKTNLAYTLRRLGEYQEAERMDQQVYAVRLQVSGPDDIETAKSLNNLALDLKGLGRFDEALDLEERALETFLKINGESSRETQTSMNNLANSFHRHGRLQDAARLHERALELRTRTLGKEHFETIITMDLLGVDYRELSQLDKALHYQVEALELSKANLGEAHATTIRCSANLATTYQRLDTADGGAKALALLEQALELSRQTFGENSPDTVPVMNNLAAAYARAGRFSDAVPLFQSAYAWNQRTLGPDHPQTRASESNLNYVMEKMGLTRATVFST
;
A
#
# COMPACT_ATOMS: atom_id res chain seq x y z
N MET A 1 63.60 -32.51 -37.56
CA MET A 1 64.57 -31.40 -37.70
C MET A 1 64.09 -30.54 -38.87
N ILE A 2 63.70 -29.27 -38.78
CA ILE A 2 63.87 -28.19 -37.80
C ILE A 2 62.64 -27.23 -37.88
N LEU A 3 62.40 -26.57 -36.75
CA LEU A 3 61.42 -25.59 -36.26
C LEU A 3 60.66 -24.58 -37.17
N HIS A 4 59.39 -24.33 -36.76
CA HIS A 4 58.69 -23.06 -36.38
C HIS A 4 58.91 -21.78 -37.24
N ALA A 5 57.89 -21.01 -37.64
CA ALA A 5 57.03 -20.20 -36.77
C ALA A 5 56.01 -19.36 -37.60
N LYS A 6 54.75 -19.44 -37.17
CA LYS A 6 53.65 -18.44 -37.12
C LYS A 6 53.53 -17.36 -38.21
N ALA A 7 52.51 -17.51 -39.05
CA ALA A 7 51.84 -16.43 -39.76
C ALA A 7 50.39 -16.28 -39.26
N THR A 8 50.02 -15.06 -38.86
CA THR A 8 48.66 -14.66 -38.48
C THR A 8 48.08 -13.87 -39.64
N LEU A 9 46.93 -14.27 -40.19
CA LEU A 9 46.14 -13.39 -41.05
C LEU A 9 44.64 -13.72 -40.99
N VAL A 10 43.94 -12.72 -40.44
CA VAL A 10 42.54 -12.29 -40.55
C VAL A 10 41.66 -13.03 -41.57
N ALA A 11 40.51 -13.54 -41.09
CA ALA A 11 39.34 -13.80 -41.92
C ALA A 11 38.07 -13.29 -41.20
N ALA A 12 37.26 -12.56 -41.96
CA ALA A 12 36.09 -11.80 -41.53
C ALA A 12 34.93 -12.69 -41.06
N ALA A 13 34.28 -12.30 -39.96
CA ALA A 13 33.00 -12.83 -39.52
C ALA A 13 31.91 -11.77 -39.71
N ILE A 14 30.97 -12.06 -40.61
CA ILE A 14 29.73 -11.30 -40.81
C ILE A 14 28.86 -11.52 -39.56
N LEU A 15 28.70 -10.49 -38.74
CA LEU A 15 27.77 -10.49 -37.61
C LEU A 15 26.36 -10.19 -38.13
N THR A 16 25.51 -11.21 -38.23
CA THR A 16 24.05 -11.01 -38.24
C THR A 16 23.64 -10.45 -36.88
N ILE A 17 23.30 -9.16 -36.84
CA ILE A 17 22.68 -8.51 -35.68
C ILE A 17 21.28 -9.10 -35.54
N ALA A 18 21.13 -10.07 -34.64
CA ALA A 18 19.81 -10.45 -34.14
C ALA A 18 19.25 -9.24 -33.38
N VAL A 19 18.25 -8.59 -33.98
CA VAL A 19 17.46 -7.57 -33.30
C VAL A 19 16.79 -8.23 -32.11
N ASN A 20 17.30 -7.91 -30.93
CA ASN A 20 16.76 -8.37 -29.66
C ASN A 20 15.42 -7.65 -29.47
N ALA A 21 14.34 -8.24 -29.99
CA ALA A 21 12.99 -7.77 -29.73
C ALA A 21 12.76 -7.83 -28.22
N GLN A 22 12.81 -6.66 -27.55
CA GLN A 22 12.32 -6.50 -26.20
C GLN A 22 10.86 -6.97 -26.19
N ALA A 23 10.63 -8.19 -25.70
CA ALA A 23 9.30 -8.73 -25.53
C ALA A 23 8.53 -7.85 -24.54
N HIS A 24 7.67 -6.97 -25.05
CA HIS A 24 6.60 -6.39 -24.26
C HIS A 24 5.81 -7.54 -23.61
N PRO A 25 5.37 -7.42 -22.34
CA PRO A 25 4.56 -8.45 -21.71
C PRO A 25 3.23 -8.59 -22.47
N ARG A 26 3.16 -9.59 -23.35
CA ARG A 26 1.98 -9.93 -24.13
C ARG A 26 0.87 -10.36 -23.17
N ARG A 27 -0.29 -9.70 -23.26
CA ARG A 27 -1.50 -10.13 -22.55
C ARG A 27 -1.94 -11.48 -23.15
N ARG A 28 -2.04 -12.51 -22.31
CA ARG A 28 -2.53 -13.83 -22.70
C ARG A 28 -3.99 -13.76 -23.12
N CYS A 29 -4.37 -14.64 -24.03
CA CYS A 29 -5.69 -14.72 -24.62
C CYS A 29 -6.75 -15.06 -23.56
N ALA A 30 -7.78 -14.24 -23.45
CA ALA A 30 -8.91 -14.44 -22.55
C ALA A 30 -10.23 -14.47 -23.34
N TYR A 31 -11.28 -15.00 -22.72
CA TYR A 31 -12.62 -15.01 -23.32
C TYR A 31 -13.05 -13.60 -23.75
N GLY A 32 -13.51 -13.48 -24.99
CA GLY A 32 -13.86 -12.21 -25.64
C GLY A 32 -12.75 -11.62 -26.52
N ASP A 33 -11.50 -12.09 -26.38
CA ASP A 33 -10.42 -11.69 -27.28
C ASP A 33 -10.53 -12.45 -28.63
N SER A 34 -10.04 -11.85 -29.72
CA SER A 34 -10.11 -12.44 -31.07
C SER A 34 -9.30 -13.74 -31.25
N CYS A 35 -8.31 -13.95 -30.38
CA CYS A 35 -7.52 -15.18 -30.33
C CYS A 35 -8.24 -16.35 -29.63
N TRP A 36 -9.40 -16.11 -29.01
CA TRP A 36 -10.09 -17.13 -28.21
C TRP A 36 -10.47 -18.32 -29.10
N PRO A 37 -10.18 -19.57 -28.69
CA PRO A 37 -10.51 -20.74 -29.50
C PRO A 37 -12.01 -20.80 -29.81
N ASN A 38 -12.34 -21.22 -31.04
CA ASN A 38 -13.72 -21.44 -31.45
C ASN A 38 -14.32 -22.68 -30.76
N ASP A 39 -15.64 -22.86 -30.92
CA ASP A 39 -16.38 -23.92 -30.24
C ASP A 39 -15.89 -25.32 -30.60
N GLN A 40 -15.46 -25.54 -31.86
CA GLN A 40 -14.89 -26.83 -32.27
C GLN A 40 -13.59 -27.12 -31.51
N ALA A 41 -12.68 -26.15 -31.40
CA ALA A 41 -11.44 -26.33 -30.66
C ALA A 41 -11.68 -26.62 -29.17
N TRP A 42 -12.71 -26.01 -28.55
CA TRP A 42 -13.12 -26.33 -27.18
C TRP A 42 -13.75 -27.71 -27.06
N SER A 43 -14.56 -28.14 -28.04
CA SER A 43 -15.14 -29.48 -28.09
C SER A 43 -14.07 -30.57 -28.25
N ASP A 44 -13.11 -30.35 -29.14
CA ASP A 44 -11.98 -31.24 -29.36
C ASP A 44 -11.14 -31.34 -28.07
N PHE A 45 -10.82 -30.21 -27.44
CA PHE A 45 -10.12 -30.20 -26.16
C PHE A 45 -10.92 -30.93 -25.06
N ASN A 46 -12.23 -30.71 -24.96
CA ASN A 46 -13.07 -31.39 -23.97
C ASN A 46 -13.01 -32.91 -24.13
N THR A 47 -13.00 -33.40 -25.37
CA THR A 47 -12.81 -34.83 -25.67
C THR A 47 -11.47 -35.35 -25.13
N THR A 48 -10.39 -34.57 -25.26
CA THR A 48 -9.06 -34.98 -24.77
C THR A 48 -8.99 -35.13 -23.24
N VAL A 49 -9.75 -34.33 -22.50
CA VAL A 49 -9.84 -34.39 -21.03
C VAL A 49 -11.04 -35.23 -20.54
N GLY A 50 -11.61 -36.06 -21.42
CA GLY A 50 -12.66 -37.02 -21.06
C GLY A 50 -14.00 -36.38 -20.69
N GLY A 51 -14.36 -35.26 -21.30
CA GLY A 51 -15.63 -34.57 -21.03
C GLY A 51 -15.62 -33.69 -19.77
N ARG A 52 -14.43 -33.44 -19.19
CA ARG A 52 -14.27 -32.72 -17.90
C ARG A 52 -14.12 -31.20 -18.03
N LEU A 53 -14.35 -30.63 -19.22
CA LEU A 53 -14.43 -29.18 -19.39
C LEU A 53 -15.79 -28.66 -18.90
N ILE A 54 -15.76 -27.74 -17.94
CA ILE A 54 -16.94 -27.17 -17.28
C ILE A 54 -17.04 -25.69 -17.62
N ARG A 55 -18.19 -25.27 -18.14
CA ARG A 55 -18.55 -23.86 -18.23
C ARG A 55 -18.87 -23.32 -16.83
N SER A 56 -18.07 -22.36 -16.35
CA SER A 56 -18.12 -21.91 -14.95
C SER A 56 -18.82 -20.56 -14.80
N TYR A 57 -19.72 -20.45 -13.83
CA TYR A 57 -20.52 -19.25 -13.58
C TYR A 57 -20.37 -18.80 -12.13
N PRO A 58 -20.55 -17.50 -11.82
CA PRO A 58 -20.66 -17.05 -10.44
C PRO A 58 -21.67 -17.86 -9.64
N SER A 59 -21.39 -18.04 -8.36
CA SER A 59 -22.17 -18.92 -7.50
C SER A 59 -23.64 -18.49 -7.35
N ALA A 60 -23.92 -17.19 -7.51
CA ALA A 60 -25.28 -16.66 -7.50
C ALA A 60 -26.02 -16.79 -8.85
N ALA A 61 -25.38 -17.21 -9.95
CA ALA A 61 -25.98 -17.18 -11.29
C ALA A 61 -27.29 -17.97 -11.42
N VAL A 62 -27.47 -19.02 -10.61
CA VAL A 62 -28.71 -19.81 -10.53
C VAL A 62 -29.91 -19.01 -10.01
N CYS A 63 -29.68 -17.83 -9.44
CA CYS A 63 -30.72 -16.90 -8.98
C CYS A 63 -31.09 -15.83 -10.01
N HIS A 64 -30.54 -15.85 -11.24
CA HIS A 64 -30.70 -14.74 -12.19
C HIS A 64 -31.08 -15.15 -13.62
N ALA A 65 -31.98 -14.35 -14.20
CA ALA A 65 -32.36 -14.27 -15.61
C ALA A 65 -32.42 -15.64 -16.31
N GLU A 66 -31.64 -15.81 -17.38
CA GLU A 66 -31.61 -16.99 -18.26
C GLU A 66 -31.18 -18.28 -17.56
N ARG A 67 -30.59 -18.20 -16.36
CA ARG A 67 -30.12 -19.35 -15.57
C ARG A 67 -30.92 -19.56 -14.29
N TYR A 68 -32.02 -18.83 -14.12
CA TYR A 68 -32.84 -18.93 -12.93
C TYR A 68 -33.35 -20.37 -12.75
N ASN A 69 -33.04 -20.95 -11.60
CA ASN A 69 -33.56 -22.22 -11.14
C ASN A 69 -33.94 -22.05 -9.67
N ALA A 70 -35.23 -22.13 -9.36
CA ALA A 70 -35.75 -21.84 -8.03
C ALA A 70 -35.13 -22.72 -6.94
N ASP A 71 -34.97 -24.02 -7.20
CA ASP A 71 -34.42 -24.98 -6.24
C ASP A 71 -32.93 -24.71 -5.99
N GLN A 72 -32.15 -24.55 -7.07
CA GLN A 72 -30.72 -24.24 -6.96
C GLN A 72 -30.48 -22.88 -6.32
N CYS A 73 -31.32 -21.89 -6.61
CA CYS A 73 -31.26 -20.58 -5.94
C CYS A 73 -31.57 -20.69 -4.44
N SER A 74 -32.56 -21.50 -4.05
CA SER A 74 -32.86 -21.76 -2.64
C SER A 74 -31.68 -22.44 -1.94
N ILE A 75 -31.07 -23.44 -2.58
CA ILE A 75 -29.86 -24.12 -2.06
C ILE A 75 -28.72 -23.12 -1.90
N ALA A 76 -28.47 -22.28 -2.90
CA ALA A 76 -27.41 -21.27 -2.86
C ALA A 76 -27.62 -20.25 -1.73
N LYS A 77 -28.86 -19.80 -1.51
CA LYS A 77 -29.20 -18.88 -0.41
C LYS A 77 -28.99 -19.51 0.96
N GLN A 78 -29.39 -20.78 1.15
CA GLN A 78 -29.25 -21.48 2.42
C GLN A 78 -27.79 -21.78 2.77
N ASN A 79 -26.96 -22.06 1.76
CA ASN A 79 -25.57 -22.47 1.94
C ASN A 79 -24.56 -21.35 1.61
N TRP A 80 -25.01 -20.11 1.48
CA TRP A 80 -24.16 -19.02 0.98
C TRP A 80 -22.88 -18.80 1.81
N LEU A 81 -23.01 -18.97 3.13
CA LEU A 81 -21.93 -18.84 4.11
C LEU A 81 -21.29 -20.20 4.48
N ASP A 82 -21.71 -21.30 3.84
CA ASP A 82 -21.17 -22.64 4.09
C ASP A 82 -19.92 -22.89 3.24
N SER A 83 -18.78 -23.05 3.90
CA SER A 83 -17.51 -23.20 3.21
C SER A 83 -17.40 -24.50 2.40
N PRO A 84 -17.80 -25.69 2.92
CA PRO A 84 -17.85 -26.92 2.12
C PRO A 84 -18.64 -26.75 0.82
N TRP A 85 -19.84 -26.18 0.87
CA TRP A 85 -20.65 -25.90 -0.31
C TRP A 85 -19.94 -24.98 -1.30
N ARG A 86 -19.30 -23.91 -0.82
CA ARG A 86 -18.54 -22.98 -1.68
C ARG A 86 -17.34 -23.64 -2.35
N THR A 87 -16.52 -24.37 -1.59
CA THR A 87 -15.31 -25.01 -2.13
C THR A 87 -15.61 -26.08 -3.19
N ASN A 88 -16.81 -26.68 -3.18
CA ASN A 88 -17.24 -27.71 -4.12
C ASN A 88 -17.85 -27.16 -5.43
N GLN A 89 -17.52 -25.93 -5.81
CA GLN A 89 -18.04 -25.30 -7.03
C GLN A 89 -16.93 -24.59 -7.80
N THR A 90 -16.97 -24.62 -9.13
CA THR A 90 -15.92 -23.99 -9.97
C THR A 90 -15.94 -22.47 -9.91
N GLY A 91 -17.12 -21.85 -9.75
CA GLY A 91 -17.28 -20.39 -9.75
C GLY A 91 -17.50 -19.73 -8.39
N SER A 92 -17.39 -20.47 -7.29
CA SER A 92 -17.54 -19.95 -5.93
C SER A 92 -16.19 -19.68 -5.26
N TYR A 93 -16.06 -18.59 -4.52
CA TYR A 93 -14.84 -18.23 -3.77
C TYR A 93 -15.16 -17.90 -2.31
N SER A 94 -14.20 -18.01 -1.39
CA SER A 94 -14.48 -17.68 0.02
C SER A 94 -14.93 -16.22 0.16
N ALA A 95 -14.25 -15.30 -0.55
CA ALA A 95 -14.68 -13.91 -0.66
C ALA A 95 -15.35 -13.63 -2.02
N THR A 96 -16.54 -13.05 -2.01
CA THR A 96 -17.37 -12.82 -3.21
C THR A 96 -16.79 -11.76 -4.15
N VAL A 97 -15.90 -10.90 -3.66
CA VAL A 97 -15.10 -9.97 -4.48
C VAL A 97 -14.30 -10.72 -5.55
N TRP A 98 -13.89 -11.96 -5.28
CA TRP A 98 -13.15 -12.79 -6.23
C TRP A 98 -14.04 -13.49 -7.26
N GLU A 99 -15.36 -13.36 -7.13
CA GLU A 99 -16.32 -13.70 -8.18
C GLU A 99 -16.60 -12.48 -9.06
N MET A 100 -16.90 -11.33 -8.46
CA MET A 100 -17.42 -10.15 -9.16
C MET A 100 -16.35 -9.24 -9.74
N GLY A 101 -15.18 -9.17 -9.09
CA GLY A 101 -14.17 -8.16 -9.39
C GLY A 101 -14.67 -6.74 -9.13
N ASN A 102 -14.12 -5.77 -9.86
CA ASN A 102 -14.37 -4.35 -9.59
C ASN A 102 -15.80 -3.89 -9.95
N THR A 103 -16.38 -4.46 -11.02
CA THR A 103 -17.62 -3.94 -11.63
C THR A 103 -18.68 -5.00 -11.87
N GLY A 104 -18.38 -6.29 -11.63
CA GLY A 104 -19.33 -7.37 -11.90
C GLY A 104 -20.53 -7.31 -10.96
N GLN A 105 -21.69 -7.70 -11.50
CA GLN A 105 -22.94 -7.85 -10.76
C GLN A 105 -23.41 -9.29 -10.87
N CYS A 106 -23.73 -9.94 -9.76
CA CYS A 106 -24.42 -11.23 -9.69
C CYS A 106 -24.63 -11.54 -8.20
N PHE A 107 -25.55 -10.81 -7.57
CA PHE A 107 -25.69 -10.81 -6.11
C PHE A 107 -26.80 -11.73 -5.66
N ILE A 108 -26.50 -12.62 -4.71
CA ILE A 108 -27.41 -13.68 -4.25
C ILE A 108 -28.77 -13.16 -3.75
N ASN A 109 -28.79 -11.94 -3.20
CA ASN A 109 -29.97 -11.30 -2.61
C ASN A 109 -30.54 -10.20 -3.50
N THR A 110 -30.60 -10.42 -4.82
CA THR A 110 -31.30 -9.52 -5.76
C THR A 110 -32.44 -10.25 -6.50
N PRO A 111 -33.41 -9.52 -7.09
CA PRO A 111 -34.50 -10.14 -7.83
C PRO A 111 -34.00 -11.03 -8.98
N ALA A 112 -34.80 -12.03 -9.38
CA ALA A 112 -34.43 -12.91 -10.48
C ALA A 112 -34.23 -12.17 -11.82
N SER A 113 -34.84 -11.00 -11.99
CA SER A 113 -34.65 -10.12 -13.15
C SER A 113 -33.35 -9.31 -13.12
N ALA A 114 -32.60 -9.32 -12.01
CA ALA A 114 -31.34 -8.59 -11.91
C ALA A 114 -30.27 -9.21 -12.83
N PRO A 115 -29.35 -8.39 -13.37
CA PRO A 115 -28.26 -8.89 -14.21
C PRO A 115 -27.32 -9.78 -13.40
N CYS A 116 -26.76 -10.79 -14.09
CA CYS A 116 -25.66 -11.60 -13.59
C CYS A 116 -24.56 -11.70 -14.65
N ASP A 117 -23.50 -10.93 -14.45
CA ASP A 117 -22.28 -10.92 -15.23
C ASP A 117 -21.36 -12.08 -14.85
N GLN A 118 -20.46 -12.46 -15.75
CA GLN A 118 -19.40 -13.45 -15.48
C GLN A 118 -18.42 -12.99 -14.37
N GLY A 119 -18.28 -11.67 -14.16
CA GLY A 119 -17.30 -11.10 -13.25
C GLY A 119 -15.86 -11.49 -13.60
N ILE A 120 -15.12 -11.97 -12.61
CA ILE A 120 -13.76 -12.51 -12.77
C ILE A 120 -13.70 -14.02 -12.51
N VAL A 121 -14.85 -14.69 -12.43
CA VAL A 121 -14.91 -16.15 -12.46
C VAL A 121 -14.37 -16.65 -13.81
N PRO A 122 -13.44 -17.62 -13.83
CA PRO A 122 -12.93 -18.21 -15.06
C PRO A 122 -14.06 -18.67 -15.98
N TYR A 123 -13.89 -18.52 -17.30
CA TYR A 123 -14.95 -18.85 -18.25
C TYR A 123 -15.16 -20.36 -18.36
N TYR A 124 -14.06 -21.08 -18.50
CA TYR A 124 -14.01 -22.54 -18.43
C TYR A 124 -13.15 -22.99 -17.25
N ALA A 125 -13.48 -24.15 -16.70
CA ALA A 125 -12.65 -24.86 -15.73
C ALA A 125 -12.55 -26.33 -16.13
N VAL A 126 -11.38 -26.94 -16.02
CA VAL A 126 -11.21 -28.39 -16.13
C VAL A 126 -11.30 -29.00 -14.75
N ARG A 127 -12.23 -29.94 -14.56
CA ARG A 127 -12.31 -30.76 -13.34
C ARG A 127 -11.19 -31.79 -13.38
N ALA A 128 -10.04 -31.47 -12.80
CA ALA A 128 -8.89 -32.36 -12.83
C ALA A 128 -9.12 -33.55 -11.88
N GLU A 129 -9.12 -34.76 -12.43
CA GLU A 129 -9.22 -36.02 -11.68
C GLU A 129 -7.93 -36.85 -11.83
N SER A 130 -7.01 -36.43 -12.71
CA SER A 130 -5.73 -37.08 -12.94
C SER A 130 -4.62 -36.08 -13.27
N VAL A 131 -3.36 -36.53 -13.17
CA VAL A 131 -2.19 -35.76 -13.65
C VAL A 131 -2.30 -35.51 -15.16
N GLU A 132 -2.85 -36.47 -15.92
CA GLU A 132 -2.98 -36.36 -17.37
C GLU A 132 -3.94 -35.24 -17.80
N ASP A 133 -5.05 -35.05 -17.09
CA ASP A 133 -5.97 -33.93 -17.33
C ASP A 133 -5.25 -32.58 -17.19
N ILE A 134 -4.40 -32.47 -16.16
CA ILE A 134 -3.59 -31.28 -15.90
C ILE A 134 -2.57 -31.06 -17.02
N GLN A 135 -1.83 -32.10 -17.42
CA GLN A 135 -0.83 -32.00 -18.49
C GLN A 135 -1.46 -31.57 -19.81
N LYS A 136 -2.61 -32.17 -20.19
CA LYS A 136 -3.37 -31.79 -21.38
C LYS A 136 -3.85 -30.35 -21.31
N THR A 137 -4.33 -29.90 -20.15
CA THR A 137 -4.82 -28.53 -19.96
C THR A 137 -3.69 -27.51 -20.04
N VAL A 138 -2.55 -27.76 -19.38
CA VAL A 138 -1.36 -26.90 -19.44
C VAL A 138 -0.84 -26.80 -20.88
N LYS A 139 -0.77 -27.93 -21.59
CA LYS A 139 -0.38 -27.96 -23.01
C LYS A 139 -1.33 -27.13 -23.87
N PHE A 140 -2.65 -27.35 -23.75
CA PHE A 140 -3.65 -26.61 -24.50
C PHE A 140 -3.59 -25.10 -24.22
N ALA A 141 -3.45 -24.71 -22.95
CA ALA A 141 -3.31 -23.32 -22.55
C ALA A 141 -2.04 -22.67 -23.13
N SER A 142 -0.92 -23.41 -23.15
CA SER A 142 0.32 -22.94 -23.74
C SER A 142 0.20 -22.76 -25.27
N GLU A 143 -0.33 -23.77 -25.97
CA GLU A 143 -0.50 -23.76 -27.44
C GLU A 143 -1.44 -22.66 -27.94
N LYS A 144 -2.48 -22.34 -27.16
CA LYS A 144 -3.48 -21.31 -27.47
C LYS A 144 -3.19 -19.97 -26.78
N ASP A 145 -2.05 -19.85 -26.10
CA ASP A 145 -1.65 -18.66 -25.33
C ASP A 145 -2.75 -18.17 -24.35
N LEU A 146 -3.47 -19.10 -23.72
CA LEU A 146 -4.62 -18.79 -22.85
C LEU A 146 -4.17 -18.25 -21.50
N PHE A 147 -4.96 -17.33 -20.94
CA PHE A 147 -4.83 -16.93 -19.55
C PHE A 147 -5.27 -18.09 -18.64
N LEU A 148 -4.28 -18.75 -18.03
CA LEU A 148 -4.47 -19.92 -17.17
C LEU A 148 -4.49 -19.52 -15.70
N VAL A 149 -5.47 -20.02 -14.95
CA VAL A 149 -5.52 -19.90 -13.48
C VAL A 149 -5.65 -21.28 -12.83
N ILE A 150 -5.21 -21.38 -11.58
CA ILE A 150 -5.28 -22.62 -10.80
C ILE A 150 -6.17 -22.37 -9.60
N LYS A 151 -7.20 -23.20 -9.45
CA LYS A 151 -8.10 -23.15 -8.32
C LYS A 151 -8.06 -24.48 -7.58
N ASN A 152 -7.77 -24.42 -6.29
CA ASN A 152 -8.05 -25.52 -5.38
C ASN A 152 -9.42 -25.27 -4.74
N THR A 153 -9.44 -24.56 -3.61
CA THR A 153 -10.65 -24.34 -2.81
C THR A 153 -11.32 -22.98 -3.04
N GLY A 154 -10.60 -21.98 -3.55
CA GLY A 154 -11.11 -20.61 -3.69
C GLY A 154 -10.94 -19.72 -2.45
N HIS A 155 -10.15 -20.16 -1.46
CA HIS A 155 -9.84 -19.44 -0.21
C HIS A 155 -8.89 -18.23 -0.35
N ASP A 156 -8.46 -17.89 -1.55
CA ASP A 156 -7.35 -16.94 -1.72
C ASP A 156 -7.74 -15.49 -1.37
N HIS A 157 -7.02 -14.87 -0.43
CA HIS A 157 -7.27 -13.48 -0.01
C HIS A 157 -6.85 -12.43 -1.06
N LEU A 158 -6.06 -12.81 -2.07
CA LEU A 158 -5.48 -11.91 -3.06
C LEU A 158 -6.05 -12.11 -4.48
N GLY A 159 -7.06 -12.96 -4.64
CA GLY A 159 -7.68 -13.26 -5.94
C GLY A 159 -6.79 -14.04 -6.91
N ARG A 160 -5.77 -14.76 -6.43
CA ARG A 160 -4.79 -15.49 -7.25
C ARG A 160 -5.34 -16.76 -7.89
N SER A 161 -6.58 -17.14 -7.57
CA SER A 161 -7.28 -18.31 -8.11
C SER A 161 -8.50 -17.96 -8.97
N SER A 162 -8.72 -16.67 -9.24
CA SER A 162 -9.73 -16.15 -10.15
C SER A 162 -9.08 -15.38 -11.31
N GLY A 163 -9.83 -15.13 -12.38
CA GLY A 163 -9.33 -14.46 -13.56
C GLY A 163 -10.41 -14.25 -14.62
N LYS A 164 -10.64 -12.98 -15.00
CA LYS A 164 -11.61 -12.62 -16.03
C LYS A 164 -11.24 -13.27 -17.37
N GLY A 165 -12.17 -14.08 -17.88
CA GLY A 165 -12.01 -14.78 -19.16
C GLY A 165 -10.92 -15.87 -19.17
N ALA A 166 -10.46 -16.32 -18.00
CA ALA A 166 -9.44 -17.35 -17.89
C ALA A 166 -9.97 -18.77 -18.19
N LEU A 167 -9.06 -19.67 -18.50
CA LEU A 167 -9.23 -21.12 -18.33
C LEU A 167 -8.69 -21.51 -16.95
N ALA A 168 -9.48 -22.22 -16.16
CA ALA A 168 -9.07 -22.71 -14.85
C ALA A 168 -8.71 -24.21 -14.87
N ILE A 169 -7.73 -24.59 -14.06
CA ILE A 169 -7.53 -25.98 -13.63
C ILE A 169 -8.06 -26.09 -12.20
N TRP A 170 -9.10 -26.91 -12.00
CA TRP A 170 -9.74 -27.10 -10.70
C TRP A 170 -9.24 -28.39 -10.05
N THR A 171 -8.27 -28.27 -9.12
CA THR A 171 -7.57 -29.41 -8.50
C THR A 171 -8.32 -30.04 -7.33
N HIS A 172 -9.48 -29.49 -6.94
CA HIS A 172 -10.28 -29.93 -5.79
C HIS A 172 -10.60 -31.42 -5.78
N ASN A 173 -10.73 -32.03 -6.97
CA ASN A 173 -11.16 -33.42 -7.13
C ASN A 173 -10.01 -34.44 -7.09
N LEU A 174 -8.75 -33.97 -7.00
CA LEU A 174 -7.61 -34.83 -6.74
C LEU A 174 -7.59 -35.20 -5.25
N LYS A 175 -8.26 -36.29 -4.90
CA LYS A 175 -8.36 -36.81 -3.52
C LYS A 175 -7.56 -38.10 -3.36
N GLY A 176 -7.10 -38.38 -2.15
CA GLY A 176 -6.30 -39.54 -1.78
C GLY A 176 -5.21 -39.19 -0.77
N ILE A 177 -4.97 -40.11 0.16
CA ILE A 177 -3.91 -40.02 1.15
C ILE A 177 -3.16 -41.35 1.23
N ASP A 178 -1.86 -41.32 0.95
CA ASP A 178 -0.98 -42.47 1.10
C ASP A 178 -0.12 -42.31 2.37
N TRP A 179 -0.10 -43.34 3.20
CA TRP A 179 0.61 -43.32 4.49
C TRP A 179 1.92 -44.10 4.42
N HIS A 180 2.99 -43.51 4.93
CA HIS A 180 4.34 -44.06 4.85
C HIS A 180 4.92 -44.22 6.25
N LYS A 181 5.30 -45.45 6.62
CA LYS A 181 6.04 -45.70 7.88
C LYS A 181 7.50 -45.24 7.80
N SER A 182 8.08 -45.31 6.61
CA SER A 182 9.48 -44.97 6.35
C SER A 182 9.62 -44.44 4.91
N PHE A 183 9.32 -43.16 4.71
CA PHE A 183 9.39 -42.49 3.42
C PHE A 183 10.81 -42.00 3.14
N VAL A 184 11.33 -42.32 1.95
CA VAL A 184 12.60 -41.81 1.44
C VAL A 184 12.29 -40.97 0.20
N PRO A 185 12.65 -39.67 0.17
CA PRO A 185 12.43 -38.83 -1.01
C PRO A 185 13.11 -39.42 -2.25
N ARG A 186 12.46 -39.28 -3.40
CA ARG A 186 12.99 -39.78 -4.67
C ARG A 186 14.34 -39.17 -4.99
N GLY A 187 15.32 -40.00 -5.33
CA GLY A 187 16.68 -39.56 -5.65
C GLY A 187 17.58 -39.32 -4.44
N ALA A 188 17.09 -39.57 -3.21
CA ALA A 188 17.94 -39.55 -2.03
C ALA A 188 19.01 -40.66 -2.09
N PRO A 189 20.23 -40.41 -1.57
CA PRO A 189 21.25 -41.45 -1.43
C PRO A 189 20.79 -42.62 -0.57
N ALA A 190 21.31 -43.82 -0.81
CA ALA A 190 20.93 -45.05 -0.10
C ALA A 190 21.14 -44.99 1.43
N ALA A 191 22.01 -44.09 1.92
CA ALA A 191 22.27 -43.89 3.34
C ALA A 191 21.22 -43.02 4.06
N VAL A 192 20.27 -42.42 3.33
CA VAL A 192 19.21 -41.59 3.93
C VAL A 192 18.15 -42.49 4.56
N ASN A 193 18.01 -42.41 5.88
CA ASN A 193 16.97 -43.12 6.61
C ASN A 193 15.58 -42.55 6.27
N GLY A 194 14.61 -43.44 6.08
CA GLY A 194 13.24 -43.04 5.84
C GLY A 194 12.58 -42.48 7.09
N ILE A 195 11.58 -41.63 6.89
CA ILE A 195 10.84 -40.94 7.95
C ILE A 195 9.33 -41.14 7.81
N PRO A 196 8.57 -41.22 8.91
CA PRO A 196 7.11 -41.28 8.84
C PRO A 196 6.53 -40.07 8.09
N ALA A 197 5.66 -40.33 7.12
CA ALA A 197 5.12 -39.31 6.24
C ALA A 197 3.73 -39.66 5.70
N ALA A 198 3.06 -38.67 5.13
CA ALA A 198 1.81 -38.84 4.39
C ALA A 198 1.88 -38.07 3.08
N THR A 199 1.52 -38.72 1.97
CA THR A 199 1.35 -38.08 0.66
C THR A 199 -0.11 -37.73 0.48
N LEU A 200 -0.41 -36.44 0.32
CA LEU A 200 -1.74 -35.89 0.13
C LEU A 200 -1.91 -35.47 -1.33
N GLN A 201 -3.01 -35.87 -1.97
CA GLN A 201 -3.37 -35.37 -3.28
C GLN A 201 -3.81 -33.89 -3.20
N ALA A 202 -3.68 -33.15 -4.31
CA ALA A 202 -3.76 -31.69 -4.29
C ALA A 202 -5.09 -31.11 -3.77
N GLY A 203 -6.19 -31.84 -3.93
CA GLY A 203 -7.53 -31.45 -3.53
C GLY A 203 -7.86 -31.70 -2.05
N GLU A 204 -6.98 -32.37 -1.30
CA GLU A 204 -7.22 -32.66 0.13
C GLU A 204 -7.37 -31.37 0.95
N GLN A 205 -8.34 -31.36 1.88
CA GLN A 205 -8.63 -30.21 2.75
C GLN A 205 -8.36 -30.59 4.21
N TRP A 206 -7.97 -29.61 5.03
CA TRP A 206 -7.40 -29.88 6.35
C TRP A 206 -8.29 -30.70 7.27
N PHE A 207 -9.59 -30.46 7.30
CA PHE A 207 -10.49 -31.22 8.17
C PHE A 207 -10.51 -32.72 7.81
N ASP A 208 -10.61 -33.06 6.53
CA ASP A 208 -10.60 -34.45 6.06
C ASP A 208 -9.25 -35.12 6.34
N VAL A 209 -8.16 -34.39 6.09
CA VAL A 209 -6.78 -34.84 6.37
C VAL A 209 -6.61 -35.15 7.86
N TYR A 210 -7.10 -34.28 8.74
CA TYR A 210 -6.96 -34.53 10.18
C TYR A 210 -7.80 -35.70 10.66
N GLN A 211 -9.02 -35.88 10.13
CA GLN A 211 -9.83 -37.06 10.45
C GLN A 211 -9.17 -38.35 9.98
N ALA A 212 -8.49 -38.33 8.83
CA ALA A 212 -7.73 -39.48 8.35
C ALA A 212 -6.46 -39.71 9.19
N ALA A 213 -5.72 -38.66 9.55
CA ALA A 213 -4.52 -38.73 10.38
C ALA A 213 -4.81 -39.27 11.79
N ALA A 214 -5.94 -38.87 12.39
CA ALA A 214 -6.38 -39.39 13.68
C ALA A 214 -6.56 -40.91 13.67
N LYS A 215 -7.08 -41.49 12.57
CA LYS A 215 -7.22 -42.95 12.41
C LYS A 215 -5.86 -43.68 12.34
N GLN A 216 -4.83 -42.99 11.89
CA GLN A 216 -3.46 -43.51 11.83
C GLN A 216 -2.66 -43.24 13.11
N GLY A 217 -3.24 -42.54 14.09
CA GLY A 217 -2.53 -42.15 15.31
C GLY A 217 -1.38 -41.19 15.07
N VAL A 218 -1.48 -40.34 14.02
CA VAL A 218 -0.46 -39.34 13.69
C VAL A 218 -1.06 -37.94 13.58
N LEU A 219 -0.18 -36.94 13.68
CA LEU A 219 -0.46 -35.52 13.49
C LEU A 219 0.23 -35.03 12.20
N ILE A 220 -0.43 -34.17 11.44
CA ILE A 220 0.17 -33.41 10.33
C ILE A 220 0.04 -31.92 10.66
N VAL A 221 1.10 -31.15 10.40
CA VAL A 221 1.11 -29.70 10.60
C VAL A 221 0.26 -29.05 9.51
N GLY A 222 -0.91 -28.54 9.88
CA GLY A 222 -1.83 -27.85 8.97
C GLY A 222 -2.49 -26.62 9.59
N GLY A 223 -3.36 -25.97 8.81
CA GLY A 223 -4.06 -24.74 9.20
C GLY A 223 -5.28 -24.98 10.10
N SER A 224 -5.86 -23.89 10.61
CA SER A 224 -7.03 -23.94 11.50
C SER A 224 -8.38 -23.74 10.81
N ALA A 225 -8.37 -23.39 9.53
CA ALA A 225 -9.54 -23.41 8.68
C ALA A 225 -9.79 -24.84 8.18
N ARG A 226 -11.04 -25.31 8.26
CA ARG A 226 -11.46 -26.68 7.93
C ARG A 226 -11.30 -26.98 6.44
N THR A 227 -11.71 -26.05 5.60
CA THR A 227 -11.82 -26.26 4.14
C THR A 227 -10.67 -25.67 3.35
N VAL A 228 -9.62 -25.16 3.99
CA VAL A 228 -8.39 -24.76 3.30
C VAL A 228 -7.69 -26.00 2.72
N GLY A 229 -7.24 -25.89 1.47
CA GLY A 229 -6.55 -26.97 0.76
C GLY A 229 -5.13 -27.19 1.26
N SER A 230 -4.77 -28.44 1.53
CA SER A 230 -3.53 -28.84 2.20
C SER A 230 -2.27 -28.72 1.32
N ALA A 231 -2.41 -28.78 0.00
CA ALA A 231 -1.31 -28.78 -0.97
C ALA A 231 -1.21 -27.50 -1.81
N GLY A 232 -2.20 -26.60 -1.68
CA GLY A 232 -2.33 -25.41 -2.53
C GLY A 232 -1.62 -24.18 -1.97
N GLY A 233 -2.26 -23.02 -2.13
CA GLY A 233 -1.72 -21.72 -1.70
C GLY A 233 -1.27 -21.69 -0.24
N TYR A 234 -1.96 -22.39 0.67
CA TYR A 234 -1.58 -22.53 2.08
C TYR A 234 -0.12 -22.97 2.24
N LEU A 235 0.24 -24.11 1.67
CA LEU A 235 1.61 -24.63 1.68
C LEU A 235 2.56 -23.70 0.94
N LEU A 236 2.19 -23.31 -0.28
CA LEU A 236 3.07 -22.58 -1.19
C LEU A 236 3.44 -21.19 -0.66
N GLY A 237 2.64 -20.60 0.22
CA GLY A 237 2.92 -19.33 0.90
C GLY A 237 3.55 -19.47 2.30
N GLY A 238 3.71 -20.68 2.83
CA GLY A 238 4.28 -20.95 4.15
C GLY A 238 3.40 -21.87 4.99
N GLY A 239 2.20 -21.41 5.34
CA GLY A 239 1.21 -22.17 6.11
C GLY A 239 1.49 -22.21 7.61
N HIS A 240 0.92 -21.27 8.37
CA HIS A 240 0.97 -21.32 9.84
C HIS A 240 0.05 -22.41 10.39
N SER A 241 0.32 -22.80 11.63
CA SER A 241 -0.37 -23.91 12.30
C SER A 241 -0.35 -23.68 13.81
N PRO A 242 -1.35 -24.18 14.55
CA PRO A 242 -1.27 -24.28 16.01
C PRO A 242 -0.09 -25.14 16.52
N PHE A 243 0.60 -25.85 15.64
CA PHE A 243 1.81 -26.61 15.96
C PHE A 243 3.09 -25.99 15.39
N ALA A 244 3.01 -24.79 14.80
CA ALA A 244 4.14 -24.17 14.11
C ALA A 244 5.33 -23.85 15.05
N HIS A 245 5.04 -23.53 16.30
CA HIS A 245 6.06 -23.36 17.34
C HIS A 245 6.91 -24.62 17.54
N TYR A 246 6.30 -25.81 17.46
CA TYR A 246 6.97 -27.08 17.75
C TYR A 246 7.62 -27.71 16.51
N TYR A 247 6.90 -27.69 15.38
CA TYR A 247 7.28 -28.44 14.19
C TYR A 247 7.58 -27.58 12.97
N GLY A 248 7.52 -26.25 13.09
CA GLY A 248 7.69 -25.31 11.99
C GLY A 248 6.40 -25.12 11.18
N LEU A 249 6.43 -24.25 10.17
CA LEU A 249 5.31 -24.06 9.25
C LEU A 249 5.07 -25.32 8.40
N ALA A 250 3.94 -25.38 7.69
CA ALA A 250 3.67 -26.46 6.75
C ALA A 250 4.78 -26.59 5.69
N ALA A 251 5.27 -25.46 5.16
CA ALA A 251 6.41 -25.43 4.26
C ALA A 251 7.65 -26.11 4.86
N ASP A 252 7.89 -26.00 6.18
CA ASP A 252 9.04 -26.63 6.85
C ASP A 252 8.89 -28.17 6.97
N ASN A 253 7.66 -28.67 6.84
CA ASN A 253 7.30 -30.08 6.94
C ASN A 253 7.20 -30.79 5.58
N LEU A 254 7.31 -30.07 4.47
CA LEU A 254 7.28 -30.64 3.13
C LEU A 254 8.57 -31.43 2.86
N LEU A 255 8.41 -32.65 2.35
CA LEU A 255 9.50 -33.56 1.99
C LEU A 255 9.67 -33.71 0.48
N GLU A 256 8.56 -33.72 -0.25
CA GLU A 256 8.51 -33.94 -1.68
C GLU A 256 7.22 -33.34 -2.25
N MET A 257 7.27 -32.82 -3.47
CA MET A 257 6.13 -32.28 -4.18
C MET A 257 6.10 -32.83 -5.60
N SER A 258 4.89 -33.19 -6.04
CA SER A 258 4.60 -33.55 -7.42
C SER A 258 3.89 -32.39 -8.11
N ILE A 259 4.38 -32.00 -9.30
CA ILE A 259 3.95 -30.79 -10.01
C ILE A 259 3.96 -30.99 -11.53
N VAL A 260 2.97 -30.42 -12.22
CA VAL A 260 3.02 -30.22 -13.68
C VAL A 260 3.56 -28.83 -13.96
N SER A 261 4.72 -28.76 -14.62
CA SER A 261 5.41 -27.50 -14.91
C SER A 261 4.91 -26.82 -16.18
N ALA A 262 5.42 -25.63 -16.50
CA ALA A 262 4.92 -24.79 -17.60
C ALA A 262 5.11 -25.44 -18.99
N ASP A 263 6.07 -26.36 -19.11
CA ASP A 263 6.28 -27.17 -20.30
C ASP A 263 5.35 -28.40 -20.40
N GLY A 264 4.39 -28.54 -19.48
CA GLY A 264 3.41 -29.63 -19.44
C GLY A 264 3.95 -30.97 -18.91
N LYS A 265 5.22 -31.07 -18.47
CA LYS A 265 5.72 -32.34 -17.90
C LYS A 265 5.47 -32.45 -16.41
N HIS A 266 5.09 -33.65 -16.00
CA HIS A 266 4.99 -34.07 -14.61
C HIS A 266 6.40 -34.25 -14.00
N ARG A 267 6.62 -33.67 -12.82
CA ARG A 267 7.89 -33.68 -12.10
C ARG A 267 7.65 -34.00 -10.64
N VAL A 268 8.64 -34.66 -10.05
CA VAL A 268 8.76 -34.81 -8.60
C VAL A 268 9.96 -33.99 -8.18
N ILE A 269 9.74 -33.04 -7.28
CA ILE A 269 10.75 -32.10 -6.77
C ILE A 269 10.89 -32.24 -5.26
N ASN A 270 12.13 -32.28 -4.81
CA ASN A 270 12.53 -32.39 -3.40
C ASN A 270 13.99 -31.87 -3.26
N ALA A 271 14.57 -32.02 -2.07
CA ALA A 271 15.94 -31.58 -1.79
C ALA A 271 17.04 -32.29 -2.61
N TYR A 272 16.74 -33.41 -3.27
CA TYR A 272 17.71 -34.22 -4.02
C TYR A 272 17.51 -34.17 -5.54
N SER A 273 16.31 -33.87 -6.02
CA SER A 273 15.95 -33.90 -7.45
C SER A 273 16.02 -32.54 -8.14
N ASP A 274 15.42 -31.50 -7.54
CA ASP A 274 15.54 -30.10 -7.99
C ASP A 274 15.45 -29.19 -6.75
N PRO A 275 16.56 -29.03 -6.00
CA PRO A 275 16.56 -28.33 -4.71
C PRO A 275 16.17 -26.86 -4.83
N ASP A 276 16.51 -26.19 -5.94
CA ASP A 276 16.13 -24.79 -6.15
C ASP A 276 14.63 -24.66 -6.40
N TYR A 277 14.05 -25.52 -7.24
CA TYR A 277 12.62 -25.48 -7.47
C TYR A 277 11.84 -25.86 -6.20
N PHE A 278 12.34 -26.86 -5.45
CA PHE A 278 11.79 -27.25 -4.16
C PHE A 278 11.88 -26.14 -3.11
N TRP A 279 12.99 -25.40 -3.07
CA TRP A 279 13.14 -24.21 -2.21
C TRP A 279 12.08 -23.15 -2.54
N ALA A 280 11.85 -22.90 -3.84
CA ALA A 280 10.91 -21.88 -4.30
C ALA A 280 9.45 -22.22 -3.96
N VAL A 281 9.01 -23.46 -4.12
CA VAL A 281 7.63 -23.86 -3.77
C VAL A 281 7.36 -23.83 -2.27
N ARG A 282 8.39 -23.85 -1.42
CA ARG A 282 8.29 -23.74 0.04
C ARG A 282 8.27 -22.27 0.47
N GLY A 283 7.22 -21.53 0.14
CA GLY A 283 7.03 -20.12 0.56
C GLY A 283 7.08 -19.07 -0.56
N GLY A 284 7.38 -19.47 -1.80
CA GLY A 284 7.42 -18.57 -2.96
C GLY A 284 6.05 -18.09 -3.43
N GLY A 285 4.97 -18.56 -2.82
CA GLY A 285 3.61 -18.05 -2.97
C GLY A 285 2.80 -18.68 -4.12
N GLY A 286 1.58 -19.11 -3.77
CA GLY A 286 0.46 -19.37 -4.69
C GLY A 286 0.74 -20.19 -5.95
N SER A 287 -0.08 -19.97 -6.97
CA SER A 287 -0.17 -20.71 -8.23
C SER A 287 0.96 -20.46 -9.24
N ALA A 288 2.04 -19.78 -8.86
CA ALA A 288 3.04 -19.28 -9.80
C ALA A 288 4.11 -20.30 -10.21
N TRP A 289 4.14 -21.47 -9.60
CA TRP A 289 5.23 -22.43 -9.80
C TRP A 289 4.82 -23.49 -10.82
N GLY A 290 3.58 -23.94 -10.74
CA GLY A 290 2.98 -24.93 -11.62
C GLY A 290 1.75 -25.51 -10.94
N VAL A 291 1.19 -26.55 -11.53
CA VAL A 291 0.01 -27.20 -10.97
C VAL A 291 0.46 -28.33 -10.05
N VAL A 292 0.37 -28.09 -8.74
CA VAL A 292 0.64 -29.13 -7.73
C VAL A 292 -0.38 -30.25 -7.87
N THR A 293 0.10 -31.49 -7.88
CA THR A 293 -0.76 -32.69 -7.97
C THR A 293 -0.78 -33.47 -6.67
N SER A 294 0.34 -33.50 -5.93
CA SER A 294 0.42 -34.09 -4.59
C SER A 294 1.62 -33.54 -3.81
N VAL A 295 1.57 -33.68 -2.49
CA VAL A 295 2.60 -33.23 -1.55
C VAL A 295 2.84 -34.29 -0.48
N THR A 296 4.09 -34.50 -0.08
CA THR A 296 4.43 -35.43 1.01
C THR A 296 4.89 -34.64 2.24
N TYR A 297 4.14 -34.77 3.34
CA TYR A 297 4.44 -34.12 4.61
C TYR A 297 5.04 -35.09 5.62
N LYS A 298 5.91 -34.59 6.50
CA LYS A 298 6.27 -35.26 7.75
C LYS A 298 5.01 -35.49 8.59
N THR A 299 4.91 -36.67 9.21
CA THR A 299 3.92 -36.94 10.26
C THR A 299 4.59 -36.93 11.63
N HIS A 300 3.85 -36.48 12.65
CA HIS A 300 4.34 -36.34 14.03
C HIS A 300 3.50 -37.18 14.99
N PRO A 301 4.03 -37.51 16.18
CA PRO A 301 3.24 -38.15 17.22
C PRO A 301 2.05 -37.31 17.65
N VAL A 302 0.89 -37.94 17.85
CA VAL A 302 -0.29 -37.26 18.40
C VAL A 302 -0.02 -36.83 19.84
N THR A 303 -0.34 -35.59 20.16
CA THR A 303 -0.25 -35.09 21.53
C THR A 303 -1.30 -35.76 22.41
N GLN A 304 -0.88 -36.32 23.54
CA GLN A 304 -1.76 -37.03 24.47
C GLN A 304 -2.66 -36.08 25.29
N ASN A 305 -2.19 -34.87 25.58
CA ASN A 305 -2.94 -33.84 26.30
C ASN A 305 -2.73 -32.46 25.65
N LEU A 306 -3.80 -31.70 25.44
CA LEU A 306 -3.74 -30.29 25.04
C LEU A 306 -4.32 -29.43 26.15
N THR A 307 -3.59 -28.40 26.57
CA THR A 307 -4.17 -27.34 27.40
C THR A 307 -4.75 -26.29 26.47
N ILE A 308 -6.05 -26.03 26.59
CA ILE A 308 -6.76 -24.99 25.85
C ILE A 308 -7.02 -23.83 26.79
N GLY A 309 -6.36 -22.70 26.52
CA GLY A 309 -6.52 -21.44 27.24
C GLY A 309 -7.45 -20.49 26.51
N PHE A 310 -8.21 -19.71 27.26
CA PHE A 310 -9.02 -18.62 26.74
C PHE A 310 -8.80 -17.35 27.54
N VAL A 311 -8.74 -16.24 26.81
CA VAL A 311 -8.73 -14.88 27.36
C VAL A 311 -9.93 -14.18 26.75
N GLN A 312 -10.82 -13.65 27.60
CA GLN A 312 -11.98 -12.89 27.14
C GLN A 312 -12.13 -11.64 28.00
N LEU A 313 -11.61 -10.52 27.52
CA LEU A 313 -11.53 -9.25 28.24
C LEU A 313 -12.24 -8.16 27.44
N ASN A 314 -13.37 -7.67 27.92
CA ASN A 314 -14.15 -6.60 27.30
C ASN A 314 -13.86 -5.24 27.95
N THR A 315 -14.02 -4.17 27.19
CA THR A 315 -13.76 -2.79 27.63
C THR A 315 -15.01 -1.93 27.57
N THR A 316 -15.09 -0.89 28.40
CA THR A 316 -16.27 0.00 28.46
C THR A 316 -16.06 1.36 27.78
N ASN A 317 -14.82 1.74 27.49
CA ASN A 317 -14.47 3.02 26.86
C ASN A 317 -13.09 2.97 26.18
N ASN A 318 -12.82 3.92 25.28
CA ASN A 318 -11.58 3.96 24.49
C ASN A 318 -10.30 4.03 25.34
N ALA A 319 -10.30 4.69 26.50
CA ALA A 319 -9.13 4.75 27.36
C ALA A 319 -8.79 3.36 27.94
N SER A 320 -9.80 2.64 28.41
CA SER A 320 -9.65 1.25 28.84
C SER A 320 -9.28 0.32 27.67
N SER A 321 -9.78 0.57 26.47
CA SER A 321 -9.42 -0.16 25.25
C SER A 321 -7.95 0.03 24.88
N LYS A 322 -7.46 1.28 24.79
CA LYS A 322 -6.04 1.56 24.49
C LYS A 322 -5.12 0.83 25.45
N ARG A 323 -5.40 0.98 26.75
CA ARG A 323 -4.62 0.34 27.81
C ARG A 323 -4.68 -1.18 27.70
N LEU A 324 -5.86 -1.76 27.54
CA LEU A 324 -6.01 -3.21 27.43
C LEU A 324 -5.26 -3.77 26.22
N ILE A 325 -5.36 -3.12 25.04
CA ILE A 325 -4.67 -3.56 23.83
C ILE A 325 -3.17 -3.54 24.05
N SER A 326 -2.61 -2.39 24.43
CA SER A 326 -1.17 -2.20 24.61
C SER A 326 -0.59 -3.20 25.61
N GLU A 327 -1.22 -3.34 26.78
CA GLU A 327 -0.77 -4.29 27.80
C GLU A 327 -0.94 -5.75 27.35
N SER A 328 -2.03 -6.10 26.67
CA SER A 328 -2.23 -7.47 26.15
C SER A 328 -1.16 -7.83 25.12
N LEU A 329 -0.83 -6.91 24.20
CA LEU A 329 0.24 -7.11 23.22
C LEU A 329 1.58 -7.35 23.90
N LYS A 330 1.95 -6.52 24.90
CA LYS A 330 3.22 -6.65 25.65
C LYS A 330 3.38 -8.01 26.35
N LEU A 331 2.28 -8.70 26.67
CA LEU A 331 2.31 -10.04 27.28
C LEU A 331 2.50 -11.19 26.27
N LEU A 332 2.23 -10.98 24.98
CA LEU A 332 2.25 -12.04 23.96
C LEU A 332 3.61 -12.74 23.80
N PRO A 333 4.77 -12.05 23.86
CA PRO A 333 6.06 -12.73 23.70
C PRO A 333 6.27 -13.80 24.77
N ALA A 334 5.98 -13.50 26.04
CA ALA A 334 6.11 -14.46 27.13
C ALA A 334 5.14 -15.64 27.00
N VAL A 335 3.89 -15.39 26.59
CA VAL A 335 2.88 -16.43 26.35
C VAL A 335 3.35 -17.39 25.25
N THR A 336 3.80 -16.83 24.14
CA THR A 336 4.20 -17.62 22.98
C THR A 336 5.58 -18.28 23.13
N ASP A 337 6.49 -17.71 23.91
CA ASP A 337 7.75 -18.37 24.31
C ASP A 337 7.51 -19.56 25.24
N ALA A 338 6.44 -19.53 26.04
CA ALA A 338 5.99 -20.68 26.81
C ALA A 338 5.33 -21.77 25.92
N GLY A 339 5.21 -21.55 24.61
CA GLY A 339 4.67 -22.51 23.65
C GLY A 339 3.17 -22.41 23.42
N TYR A 340 2.49 -21.40 23.98
CA TYR A 340 1.09 -21.14 23.68
C TYR A 340 0.96 -20.46 22.31
N THR A 341 0.27 -21.12 21.39
CA THR A 341 -0.06 -20.57 20.06
C THR A 341 -1.57 -20.53 19.90
N GLY A 342 -2.08 -19.85 18.88
CA GLY A 342 -3.53 -19.81 18.65
C GLY A 342 -3.98 -18.59 17.89
N TYR A 343 -5.19 -18.13 18.19
CA TYR A 343 -5.86 -17.07 17.45
C TYR A 343 -6.57 -16.11 18.39
N GLY A 344 -6.63 -14.85 17.99
CA GLY A 344 -7.35 -13.85 18.73
C GLY A 344 -7.93 -12.77 17.84
N VAL A 345 -8.83 -12.00 18.44
CA VAL A 345 -9.45 -10.83 17.84
C VAL A 345 -9.53 -9.75 18.90
N PHE A 346 -9.30 -8.52 18.49
CA PHE A 346 -9.77 -7.36 19.22
C PHE A 346 -11.09 -6.91 18.60
N LEU A 347 -12.18 -6.90 19.37
CA LEU A 347 -13.49 -6.39 18.97
C LEU A 347 -14.24 -5.92 20.24
N GLY A 348 -14.14 -4.64 20.56
CA GLY A 348 -14.64 -4.08 21.84
C GLY A 348 -13.92 -4.63 23.09
N GLY A 349 -12.86 -5.40 22.88
CA GLY A 349 -12.18 -6.21 23.89
C GLY A 349 -11.22 -7.22 23.28
N PHE A 350 -10.29 -7.75 24.07
CA PHE A 350 -9.34 -8.77 23.64
C PHE A 350 -9.88 -10.17 23.91
N GLN A 351 -10.08 -10.93 22.83
CA GLN A 351 -10.58 -12.30 22.87
C GLN A 351 -9.56 -13.22 22.18
N ALA A 352 -9.11 -14.25 22.87
CA ALA A 352 -8.09 -15.16 22.33
C ALA A 352 -8.29 -16.58 22.83
N ILE A 353 -7.99 -17.54 21.95
CA ILE A 353 -7.88 -18.96 22.27
C ILE A 353 -6.43 -19.36 22.02
N PHE A 354 -5.81 -19.91 23.05
CA PHE A 354 -4.47 -20.45 23.03
C PHE A 354 -4.48 -21.95 23.20
N ILE A 355 -3.52 -22.63 22.59
CA ILE A 355 -3.29 -24.05 22.77
C ILE A 355 -1.84 -24.30 23.14
N GLN A 356 -1.62 -25.28 24.00
CA GLN A 356 -0.29 -25.79 24.34
C GLN A 356 -0.31 -27.33 24.42
N PRO A 357 0.38 -28.00 23.51
CA PRO A 357 0.68 -29.42 23.61
C PRO A 357 1.40 -29.81 24.90
N ASN A 358 0.92 -30.86 25.56
CA ASN A 358 1.46 -31.42 26.81
C ASN A 358 1.59 -30.43 27.98
N GLY A 359 0.81 -29.34 27.95
CA GLY A 359 0.72 -28.38 29.06
C GLY A 359 -0.09 -28.89 30.25
N THR A 360 -0.07 -28.13 31.35
CA THR A 360 -0.97 -28.32 32.50
C THR A 360 -1.73 -27.03 32.82
N ILE A 361 -2.91 -27.15 33.44
CA ILE A 361 -3.70 -25.99 33.91
C ILE A 361 -2.89 -25.15 34.91
N GLU A 362 -2.03 -25.77 35.72
CA GLU A 362 -1.14 -25.05 36.63
C GLU A 362 -0.14 -24.17 35.86
N SER A 363 0.53 -24.73 34.84
CA SER A 363 1.45 -23.97 33.99
C SER A 363 0.73 -22.83 33.25
N PHE A 364 -0.51 -23.06 32.80
CA PHE A 364 -1.35 -22.02 32.20
C PHE A 364 -1.62 -20.88 33.18
N ASN A 365 -2.07 -21.20 34.40
CA ASN A 365 -2.38 -20.18 35.40
C ASN A 365 -1.16 -19.33 35.75
N GLN A 366 0.02 -19.92 35.78
CA GLN A 366 1.27 -19.19 35.99
C GLN A 366 1.60 -18.25 34.82
N THR A 367 1.57 -18.76 33.58
CA THR A 367 1.86 -17.96 32.37
C THR A 367 0.85 -16.83 32.16
N PHE A 368 -0.44 -17.08 32.43
CA PHE A 368 -1.52 -16.13 32.19
C PHE A 368 -1.91 -15.28 33.40
N ALA A 369 -1.17 -15.37 34.52
CA ALA A 369 -1.43 -14.58 35.72
C ALA A 369 -1.50 -13.06 35.44
N SER A 370 -0.66 -12.55 34.53
CA SER A 370 -0.68 -11.15 34.13
C SER A 370 -1.94 -10.78 33.35
N PHE A 371 -2.45 -11.66 32.49
CA PHE A 371 -3.75 -11.46 31.83
C PHE A 371 -4.90 -11.44 32.83
N SER A 372 -4.87 -12.29 33.85
CA SER A 372 -5.87 -12.27 34.94
C SER A 372 -5.85 -10.95 35.72
N LYS A 373 -4.69 -10.30 35.87
CA LYS A 373 -4.59 -8.94 36.45
C LYS A 373 -5.21 -7.88 35.53
N LEU A 374 -5.10 -8.01 34.21
CA LEU A 374 -5.76 -7.09 33.28
C LEU A 374 -7.29 -7.10 33.43
N ALA A 375 -7.87 -8.25 33.77
CA ALA A 375 -9.31 -8.37 34.03
C ALA A 375 -9.79 -7.54 35.25
N GLN A 376 -8.87 -7.12 36.12
CA GLN A 376 -9.17 -6.32 37.32
C GLN A 376 -8.98 -4.82 37.10
N LEU A 377 -8.55 -4.39 35.90
CA LEU A 377 -8.36 -2.97 35.60
C LEU A 377 -9.70 -2.23 35.55
N PRO A 378 -9.75 -0.95 35.99
CA PRO A 378 -10.94 -0.12 35.84
C PRO A 378 -11.40 -0.05 34.38
N GLY A 379 -12.68 -0.35 34.14
CA GLY A 379 -13.28 -0.36 32.80
C GLY A 379 -13.04 -1.65 31.99
N VAL A 380 -12.38 -2.66 32.56
CA VAL A 380 -12.22 -3.99 31.97
C VAL A 380 -13.11 -4.99 32.70
N LYS A 381 -13.80 -5.86 31.95
CA LYS A 381 -14.58 -6.98 32.49
C LYS A 381 -14.27 -8.23 31.69
N GLY A 382 -14.04 -9.36 32.36
CA GLY A 382 -13.73 -10.56 31.63
C GLY A 382 -13.18 -11.68 32.49
N GLN A 383 -12.75 -12.74 31.82
CA GLN A 383 -12.20 -13.93 32.46
C GLN A 383 -11.06 -14.51 31.63
N VAL A 384 -10.18 -15.19 32.34
CA VAL A 384 -9.07 -15.97 31.80
C VAL A 384 -9.16 -17.35 32.41
N GLY A 385 -9.07 -18.39 31.60
CA GLY A 385 -9.19 -19.75 32.09
C GLY A 385 -8.65 -20.76 31.10
N ALA A 386 -8.52 -22.00 31.55
CA ALA A 386 -8.10 -23.10 30.71
C ALA A 386 -8.76 -24.41 31.10
N TYR A 387 -8.74 -25.36 30.17
CA TYR A 387 -9.15 -26.74 30.40
C TYR A 387 -8.32 -27.69 29.54
N SER A 388 -8.31 -28.97 29.91
CA SER A 388 -7.61 -30.02 29.16
C SER A 388 -8.50 -30.59 28.05
N SER A 389 -7.91 -30.88 26.89
CA SER A 389 -8.58 -31.46 25.73
C SER A 389 -7.66 -32.41 24.97
N THR A 390 -8.16 -33.01 23.90
CA THR A 390 -7.39 -33.76 22.90
C THR A 390 -7.37 -33.01 21.58
N TRP A 391 -6.50 -33.41 20.66
CA TRP A 391 -6.50 -32.81 19.32
C TRP A 391 -7.87 -32.96 18.63
N ASP A 392 -8.50 -34.13 18.73
CA ASP A 392 -9.86 -34.36 18.21
C ASP A 392 -10.91 -33.45 18.88
N GLY A 393 -10.82 -33.26 20.19
CA GLY A 393 -11.68 -32.32 20.93
C GLY A 393 -11.51 -30.87 20.44
N TYR A 394 -10.26 -30.42 20.26
CA TYR A 394 -9.97 -29.11 19.71
C TYR A 394 -10.54 -28.96 18.30
N MET A 395 -10.35 -29.97 17.44
CA MET A 395 -10.79 -29.94 16.05
C MET A 395 -12.30 -29.73 15.92
N LYS A 396 -13.08 -30.51 16.67
CA LYS A 396 -14.55 -30.43 16.66
C LYS A 396 -15.05 -29.09 17.21
N THR A 397 -14.39 -28.60 18.26
CA THR A 397 -14.85 -27.42 18.99
C THR A 397 -14.47 -26.11 18.30
N PHE A 398 -13.24 -25.98 17.81
CA PHE A 398 -12.68 -24.67 17.45
C PHE A 398 -12.32 -24.47 15.98
N LEU A 399 -12.09 -25.53 15.19
CA LEU A 399 -11.80 -25.32 13.77
C LEU A 399 -13.05 -24.81 13.06
N ARG A 400 -12.95 -23.62 12.47
CA ARG A 400 -14.00 -22.91 11.75
C ARG A 400 -13.38 -22.18 10.57
N ASP A 401 -14.19 -21.94 9.55
CA ASP A 401 -13.80 -21.13 8.39
C ASP A 401 -14.41 -19.72 8.57
N PRO A 402 -13.61 -18.69 8.89
CA PRO A 402 -14.12 -17.32 8.99
C PRO A 402 -14.33 -16.70 7.59
N ASN A 403 -15.11 -15.62 7.54
CA ASN A 403 -15.23 -14.71 6.38
C ASN A 403 -15.64 -15.40 5.06
N ILE A 404 -16.62 -16.30 5.15
CA ILE A 404 -17.13 -17.08 4.02
C ILE A 404 -18.36 -16.39 3.41
N GLY A 405 -18.36 -16.21 2.09
CA GLY A 405 -19.47 -15.61 1.34
C GLY A 405 -19.61 -14.11 1.52
N THR A 406 -18.57 -13.41 2.01
CA THR A 406 -18.56 -11.97 2.28
C THR A 406 -17.48 -11.25 1.47
N ASN A 407 -17.61 -9.92 1.31
CA ASN A 407 -16.50 -9.10 0.78
C ASN A 407 -15.67 -8.59 1.95
N ASP A 408 -14.64 -9.35 2.30
CA ASP A 408 -13.61 -8.93 3.24
C ASP A 408 -12.24 -9.01 2.57
N GLN A 409 -11.39 -8.04 2.86
CA GLN A 409 -10.00 -8.00 2.46
C GLN A 409 -9.18 -7.47 3.62
N ASP A 410 -7.99 -8.01 3.79
CA ASP A 410 -7.11 -7.68 4.91
C ASP A 410 -5.70 -7.29 4.47
N THR A 411 -5.04 -6.55 5.35
CA THR A 411 -3.60 -6.36 5.33
C THR A 411 -3.04 -6.79 6.67
N SER A 412 -1.82 -7.31 6.67
CA SER A 412 -1.21 -7.82 7.90
C SER A 412 0.29 -7.57 7.98
N ARG A 413 0.83 -7.62 9.20
CA ARG A 413 2.27 -7.63 9.48
C ARG A 413 2.61 -8.64 10.57
N LEU A 414 3.79 -9.22 10.42
CA LEU A 414 4.40 -10.06 11.44
C LEU A 414 5.03 -9.16 12.51
N LEU A 415 4.79 -9.51 13.77
CA LEU A 415 5.21 -8.75 14.93
C LEU A 415 6.32 -9.50 15.67
N THR A 416 7.51 -8.91 15.71
CA THR A 416 8.63 -9.41 16.53
C THR A 416 8.47 -9.00 17.99
N ALA A 417 9.23 -9.62 18.88
CA ALA A 417 9.22 -9.25 20.30
C ALA A 417 9.58 -7.77 20.51
N ASP A 418 10.55 -7.25 19.75
CA ASP A 418 11.01 -5.87 19.89
C ASP A 418 9.95 -4.88 19.42
N ILE A 419 9.32 -5.15 18.26
CA ILE A 419 8.16 -4.36 17.79
C ILE A 419 7.03 -4.39 18.82
N ILE A 420 6.71 -5.56 19.37
CA ILE A 420 5.64 -5.65 20.38
C ILE A 420 5.98 -4.83 21.63
N ARG A 421 7.22 -4.86 22.10
CA ARG A 421 7.62 -4.13 23.32
C ARG A 421 7.66 -2.62 23.09
N GLU A 422 8.23 -2.19 21.97
CA GLU A 422 8.52 -0.79 21.69
C GLU A 422 7.36 -0.05 21.02
N LYS A 423 6.49 -0.77 20.29
CA LYS A 423 5.44 -0.21 19.44
C LYS A 423 4.03 -0.65 19.84
N ALA A 424 3.84 -1.29 20.99
CA ALA A 424 2.51 -1.71 21.46
C ALA A 424 1.52 -0.56 21.58
N ASP A 425 1.96 0.63 22.01
CA ASP A 425 1.08 1.80 22.11
C ASP A 425 0.69 2.34 20.71
N ASP A 426 1.62 2.38 19.76
CA ASP A 426 1.35 2.74 18.35
C ASP A 426 0.39 1.73 17.69
N LEU A 427 0.58 0.43 17.96
CA LEU A 427 -0.32 -0.63 17.49
C LEU A 427 -1.71 -0.52 18.13
N ALA A 428 -1.78 -0.15 19.41
CA ALA A 428 -3.06 0.06 20.10
C ALA A 428 -3.82 1.25 19.52
N GLU A 429 -3.15 2.38 19.26
CA GLU A 429 -3.75 3.52 18.57
C GLU A 429 -4.24 3.12 17.18
N PHE A 430 -3.42 2.39 16.43
CA PHE A 430 -3.78 1.94 15.09
C PHE A 430 -5.04 1.05 15.08
N ILE A 431 -5.25 0.21 16.09
CA ILE A 431 -6.48 -0.58 16.25
C ILE A 431 -7.68 0.32 16.56
N LEU A 432 -7.51 1.31 17.43
CA LEU A 432 -8.59 2.21 17.84
C LEU A 432 -9.08 3.13 16.72
N GLU A 433 -8.16 3.57 15.86
CA GLU A 433 -8.47 4.37 14.67
C GLU A 433 -9.25 3.59 13.59
N ASN A 434 -9.26 2.25 13.69
CA ASN A 434 -9.81 1.37 12.65
C ASN A 434 -10.90 0.46 13.22
N ASP A 435 -11.99 1.09 13.67
CA ASP A 435 -13.23 0.43 14.09
C ASP A 435 -13.04 -0.55 15.27
N GLN A 436 -11.93 -0.41 16.01
CA GLN A 436 -11.54 -1.29 17.12
C GLN A 436 -11.52 -2.77 16.71
N MET A 437 -11.13 -3.08 15.47
CA MET A 437 -11.08 -4.43 14.96
C MET A 437 -9.68 -4.81 14.48
N ALA A 438 -9.13 -5.89 15.06
CA ALA A 438 -7.89 -6.50 14.57
C ALA A 438 -7.87 -8.01 14.82
N GLY A 439 -7.38 -8.76 13.85
CA GLY A 439 -7.14 -10.20 13.95
C GLY A 439 -5.71 -10.50 14.37
N PHE A 440 -5.52 -11.63 15.06
CA PHE A 440 -4.21 -12.10 15.49
C PHE A 440 -4.07 -13.61 15.26
N ASN A 441 -2.98 -14.00 14.59
CA ASN A 441 -2.48 -15.36 14.61
C ASN A 441 -1.26 -15.41 15.55
N PHE A 442 -1.40 -16.05 16.71
CA PHE A 442 -0.31 -16.26 17.65
C PHE A 442 0.50 -17.48 17.21
N ILE A 443 1.54 -17.22 16.45
CA ILE A 443 2.36 -18.24 15.78
C ILE A 443 3.49 -18.76 16.68
N GLY A 444 3.86 -17.94 17.67
CA GLY A 444 5.03 -18.12 18.53
C GLY A 444 6.34 -18.22 17.77
N LYS A 445 7.42 -18.52 18.50
CA LYS A 445 8.75 -18.66 17.90
C LYS A 445 8.81 -19.92 17.04
N VAL A 446 8.48 -19.77 15.76
CA VAL A 446 8.40 -20.87 14.80
C VAL A 446 9.71 -21.65 14.78
N ASN A 447 9.63 -22.98 14.91
CA ASN A 447 10.81 -23.83 14.81
C ASN A 447 11.49 -23.62 13.45
N ASN A 448 12.74 -23.16 13.49
CA ASN A 448 13.38 -22.44 12.38
C ASN A 448 14.51 -23.20 11.70
N LYS A 449 14.75 -24.48 12.05
CA LYS A 449 15.87 -25.26 11.49
C LYS A 449 15.87 -25.35 9.97
N GLU A 450 14.70 -25.30 9.35
CA GLU A 450 14.53 -25.37 7.88
C GLU A 450 14.38 -24.00 7.21
N ARG A 451 14.24 -22.90 7.94
CA ARG A 451 13.74 -21.63 7.37
C ARG A 451 14.68 -21.04 6.31
N ASP A 452 15.99 -21.22 6.43
CA ASP A 452 16.95 -20.77 5.40
C ASP A 452 16.88 -21.62 4.12
N ASN A 453 16.36 -22.85 4.24
CA ASN A 453 16.09 -23.77 3.13
C ASN A 453 14.67 -23.61 2.56
N THR A 454 13.97 -22.51 2.91
CA THR A 454 12.65 -22.16 2.37
C THR A 454 12.63 -20.74 1.84
N ALA A 455 11.72 -20.46 0.92
CA ALA A 455 11.45 -19.13 0.39
C ALA A 455 10.59 -18.25 1.32
N VAL A 456 10.09 -18.79 2.44
CA VAL A 456 9.34 -18.03 3.45
C VAL A 456 10.19 -16.85 3.98
N HIS A 457 9.56 -15.68 4.14
CA HIS A 457 10.18 -14.47 4.66
C HIS A 457 10.93 -14.71 5.98
N GLU A 458 12.13 -14.13 6.12
CA GLU A 458 13.02 -14.42 7.28
C GLU A 458 12.44 -13.97 8.61
N ILE A 459 11.66 -12.88 8.61
CA ILE A 459 11.04 -12.31 9.81
C ILE A 459 10.21 -13.32 10.61
N TRP A 460 9.66 -14.37 9.97
CA TRP A 460 8.95 -15.46 10.64
C TRP A 460 9.76 -16.13 11.77
N LYS A 461 11.10 -16.13 11.68
CA LYS A 461 11.99 -16.68 12.74
C LYS A 461 11.90 -15.92 14.06
N HIS A 462 11.55 -14.64 13.99
CA HIS A 462 11.61 -13.68 15.10
C HIS A 462 10.23 -13.19 15.52
N SER A 463 9.19 -13.65 14.83
CA SER A 463 7.83 -13.16 15.01
C SER A 463 7.06 -14.02 15.99
N HIS A 464 6.25 -13.37 16.82
CA HIS A 464 5.40 -14.02 17.82
C HIS A 464 3.92 -14.01 17.40
N ALA A 465 3.53 -13.03 16.59
CA ALA A 465 2.18 -12.90 16.07
C ALA A 465 2.18 -12.41 14.61
N LEU A 466 1.13 -12.74 13.88
CA LEU A 466 0.69 -11.99 12.71
C LEU A 466 -0.52 -11.16 13.16
N MET A 467 -0.50 -9.85 12.92
CA MET A 467 -1.64 -8.97 13.16
C MET A 467 -2.24 -8.54 11.83
N SER A 468 -3.56 -8.65 11.69
CA SER A 468 -4.31 -8.24 10.50
C SER A 468 -5.38 -7.20 10.82
N ILE A 469 -5.61 -6.28 9.89
CA ILE A 469 -6.73 -5.33 9.91
C ILE A 469 -7.37 -5.35 8.51
N GLY A 470 -8.69 -5.41 8.48
CA GLY A 470 -9.48 -5.58 7.27
C GLY A 470 -10.31 -4.36 6.89
N VAL A 471 -10.88 -4.44 5.70
CA VAL A 471 -11.98 -3.59 5.25
C VAL A 471 -13.02 -4.47 4.58
N ASP A 472 -14.28 -4.12 4.80
CA ASP A 472 -15.43 -4.84 4.28
C ASP A 472 -16.37 -3.90 3.51
N TRP A 473 -17.26 -4.49 2.70
CA TRP A 473 -18.35 -3.75 2.07
C TRP A 473 -19.52 -4.67 1.67
N PRO A 474 -20.76 -4.14 1.59
CA PRO A 474 -21.90 -4.92 1.11
C PRO A 474 -21.76 -5.23 -0.39
N ASP A 475 -22.35 -6.33 -0.86
CA ASP A 475 -22.26 -6.77 -2.26
C ASP A 475 -22.65 -5.66 -3.27
N ASN A 476 -23.73 -4.95 -2.96
CA ASN A 476 -24.28 -3.86 -3.77
C ASN A 476 -23.54 -2.52 -3.60
N ALA A 477 -22.42 -2.48 -2.88
CA ALA A 477 -21.59 -1.29 -2.78
C ALA A 477 -21.21 -0.77 -4.18
N THR A 478 -21.29 0.53 -4.33
CA THR A 478 -20.94 1.28 -5.53
C THR A 478 -19.45 1.12 -5.86
N ALA A 479 -19.08 1.40 -7.11
CA ALA A 479 -17.67 1.40 -7.51
C ALA A 479 -16.83 2.41 -6.70
N ARG A 480 -17.45 3.52 -6.28
CA ARG A 480 -16.86 4.55 -5.42
C ARG A 480 -16.53 3.99 -4.03
N GLU A 481 -17.51 3.41 -3.32
CA GLU A 481 -17.29 2.83 -1.99
C GLU A 481 -16.22 1.73 -2.03
N LYS A 482 -16.26 0.86 -3.06
CA LYS A 482 -15.21 -0.15 -3.30
C LYS A 482 -13.86 0.52 -3.56
N GLY A 483 -13.82 1.65 -4.25
CA GLY A 483 -12.61 2.48 -4.44
C GLY A 483 -12.06 3.03 -3.13
N GLU A 484 -12.90 3.62 -2.30
CA GLU A 484 -12.55 4.17 -0.98
C GLU A 484 -12.01 3.10 -0.04
N LYS A 485 -12.67 1.93 0.02
CA LYS A 485 -12.20 0.78 0.82
C LYS A 485 -10.84 0.27 0.35
N ARG A 486 -10.60 0.19 -0.96
CA ARG A 486 -9.28 -0.14 -1.53
C ARG A 486 -8.22 0.90 -1.18
N HIS A 487 -8.56 2.18 -1.22
CA HIS A 487 -7.66 3.24 -0.80
C HIS A 487 -7.32 3.11 0.70
N LYS A 488 -8.33 2.93 1.56
CA LYS A 488 -8.14 2.66 3.00
C LYS A 488 -7.21 1.47 3.20
N MET A 489 -7.40 0.37 2.48
CA MET A 489 -6.52 -0.81 2.53
C MET A 489 -5.04 -0.49 2.23
N VAL A 490 -4.78 0.37 1.24
CA VAL A 490 -3.41 0.82 0.92
C VAL A 490 -2.84 1.67 2.06
N GLN A 491 -3.64 2.55 2.65
CA GLN A 491 -3.20 3.38 3.79
C GLN A 491 -2.94 2.54 5.04
N LEU A 492 -3.78 1.56 5.34
CA LEU A 492 -3.56 0.59 6.42
C LEU A 492 -2.23 -0.15 6.24
N SER A 493 -1.94 -0.61 5.03
CA SER A 493 -0.68 -1.30 4.70
C SER A 493 0.54 -0.39 4.89
N LYS A 494 0.47 0.88 4.46
CA LYS A 494 1.53 1.88 4.71
C LYS A 494 1.73 2.15 6.20
N ARG A 495 0.64 2.38 6.93
CA ARG A 495 0.66 2.63 8.37
C ARG A 495 1.29 1.46 9.13
N PHE A 496 0.94 0.24 8.75
CA PHE A 496 1.61 -0.96 9.25
C PHE A 496 3.13 -0.91 9.02
N THR A 497 3.58 -0.61 7.80
CA THR A 497 5.03 -0.48 7.47
C THR A 497 5.71 0.64 8.26
N GLU A 498 5.04 1.77 8.51
CA GLU A 498 5.57 2.84 9.36
C GLU A 498 5.82 2.36 10.80
N ILE A 499 4.90 1.58 11.36
CA ILE A 499 4.99 1.07 12.73
C ILE A 499 6.07 -0.01 12.84
N VAL A 500 6.06 -0.99 11.94
CA VAL A 500 6.96 -2.16 12.04
C VAL A 500 8.35 -1.93 11.40
N GLY A 501 8.50 -0.86 10.63
CA GLY A 501 9.73 -0.53 9.89
C GLY A 501 9.87 -1.23 8.53
N PRO A 502 10.88 -0.81 7.72
CA PRO A 502 11.06 -1.26 6.33
C PRO A 502 11.50 -2.72 6.17
N ASP A 503 12.05 -3.31 7.23
CA ASP A 503 12.42 -4.73 7.28
C ASP A 503 11.27 -5.63 7.76
N GLY A 504 10.12 -5.03 8.09
CA GLY A 504 8.90 -5.75 8.42
C GLY A 504 8.41 -6.60 7.25
N GLY A 505 7.83 -7.75 7.57
CA GLY A 505 7.26 -8.66 6.58
C GLY A 505 5.85 -9.09 6.94
N THR A 506 5.25 -9.87 6.05
CA THR A 506 3.87 -10.36 6.22
C THR A 506 3.74 -11.84 5.86
N TYR A 507 2.56 -12.40 6.10
CA TYR A 507 2.16 -13.67 5.54
C TYR A 507 1.54 -13.47 4.15
N VAL A 508 2.22 -13.91 3.09
CA VAL A 508 1.81 -13.70 1.68
C VAL A 508 0.44 -14.27 1.29
N ASN A 509 -0.18 -15.09 2.14
CA ASN A 509 -1.53 -15.63 1.89
C ASN A 509 -2.65 -14.82 2.57
N GLU A 510 -2.34 -13.98 3.54
CA GLU A 510 -3.27 -13.16 4.32
C GLU A 510 -2.78 -11.71 4.29
N ALA A 511 -2.72 -11.15 3.08
CA ALA A 511 -2.10 -9.85 2.83
C ALA A 511 -2.89 -9.07 1.79
N SER A 512 -2.63 -7.75 1.74
CA SER A 512 -3.35 -6.88 0.84
C SER A 512 -3.07 -7.23 -0.62
N PRO A 513 -4.11 -7.40 -1.46
CA PRO A 513 -3.93 -7.48 -2.90
C PRO A 513 -3.44 -6.16 -3.50
N TYR A 514 -3.32 -5.08 -2.71
CA TYR A 514 -2.86 -3.74 -3.08
C TYR A 514 -1.55 -3.31 -2.40
N GLU A 515 -0.85 -4.23 -1.73
CA GLU A 515 0.42 -3.95 -1.03
C GLU A 515 1.43 -3.20 -1.94
N PRO A 516 1.81 -1.95 -1.59
CA PRO A 516 2.69 -1.13 -2.43
C PRO A 516 4.08 -1.74 -2.62
N GLN A 517 4.67 -2.25 -1.53
CA GLN A 517 6.05 -2.78 -1.51
C GLN A 517 6.08 -4.31 -1.43
N TRP A 518 5.14 -4.97 -2.13
CA TRP A 518 4.87 -6.40 -2.00
C TRP A 518 6.10 -7.30 -2.16
N GLN A 519 7.09 -6.95 -2.99
CA GLN A 519 8.31 -7.75 -3.14
C GLN A 519 9.09 -7.84 -1.82
N GLN A 520 9.32 -6.68 -1.22
CA GLN A 520 10.00 -6.54 0.07
C GLN A 520 9.14 -7.15 1.18
N VAL A 521 7.86 -6.80 1.26
CA VAL A 521 6.99 -7.22 2.36
C VAL A 521 6.70 -8.73 2.34
N PHE A 522 6.59 -9.35 1.16
CA PHE A 522 6.24 -10.78 1.05
C PHE A 522 7.47 -11.69 1.13
N TRP A 523 8.61 -11.26 0.57
CA TRP A 523 9.80 -12.12 0.45
C TRP A 523 11.12 -11.47 0.85
N GLY A 524 11.17 -10.15 1.00
CA GLY A 524 12.39 -9.41 1.35
C GLY A 524 13.55 -9.74 0.43
N LYS A 525 14.72 -9.98 1.03
CA LYS A 525 15.96 -10.33 0.32
C LYS A 525 15.87 -11.63 -0.50
N LYS A 526 14.88 -12.50 -0.25
CA LYS A 526 14.70 -13.76 -0.97
C LYS A 526 14.03 -13.59 -2.34
N TYR A 527 13.46 -12.41 -2.63
CA TYR A 527 12.72 -12.17 -3.86
C TYR A 527 13.55 -12.36 -5.14
N GLU A 528 14.80 -11.90 -5.17
CA GLU A 528 15.64 -12.01 -6.38
C GLU A 528 15.97 -13.47 -6.73
N ARG A 529 16.18 -14.33 -5.73
CA ARG A 529 16.36 -15.77 -5.93
C ARG A 529 15.07 -16.43 -6.42
N LEU A 530 13.92 -16.04 -5.88
CA LEU A 530 12.63 -16.51 -6.39
C LEU A 530 12.42 -16.13 -7.86
N LEU A 531 12.76 -14.90 -8.22
CA LEU A 531 12.62 -14.41 -9.59
C LEU A 531 13.55 -15.16 -10.56
N SER A 532 14.79 -15.46 -10.16
CA SER A 532 15.71 -16.23 -11.00
C SER A 532 15.21 -17.65 -11.25
N ILE A 533 14.71 -18.32 -10.21
CA ILE A 533 14.12 -19.66 -10.33
C ILE A 533 12.86 -19.63 -11.18
N LYS A 534 11.98 -18.64 -11.00
CA LYS A 534 10.77 -18.46 -11.82
C LYS A 534 11.10 -18.35 -13.30
N LYS A 535 12.12 -17.59 -13.68
CA LYS A 535 12.58 -17.49 -15.09
C LYS A 535 13.09 -18.82 -15.65
N ARG A 536 13.70 -19.67 -14.80
CA ARG A 536 14.16 -21.01 -15.20
C ARG A 536 13.00 -21.99 -15.41
N VAL A 537 12.05 -22.03 -14.47
CA VAL A 537 11.01 -23.07 -14.45
C VAL A 537 9.75 -22.71 -15.24
N ASP A 538 9.52 -21.42 -15.47
CA ASP A 538 8.44 -20.91 -16.33
C ASP A 538 8.90 -19.67 -17.11
N PRO A 539 9.76 -19.87 -18.13
CA PRO A 539 10.30 -18.78 -18.96
C PRO A 539 9.24 -18.08 -19.80
N THR A 540 8.09 -18.74 -20.03
CA THR A 540 6.98 -18.17 -20.81
C THR A 540 6.01 -17.36 -19.95
N HIS A 541 6.12 -17.43 -18.62
CA HIS A 541 5.16 -16.86 -17.70
C HIS A 541 3.73 -17.41 -17.93
N LEU A 542 3.60 -18.72 -18.11
CA LEU A 542 2.30 -19.40 -18.23
C LEU A 542 1.52 -19.32 -16.93
N PHE A 543 2.21 -19.55 -15.81
CA PHE A 543 1.63 -19.44 -14.49
C PHE A 543 1.77 -18.01 -13.99
N VAL A 544 0.73 -17.22 -14.25
CA VAL A 544 0.63 -15.83 -13.81
C VAL A 544 -0.11 -15.78 -12.47
N CYS A 545 0.53 -15.20 -11.46
CA CYS A 545 -0.13 -14.83 -10.21
C CYS A 545 -0.14 -13.30 -10.14
N ASN A 546 -1.24 -12.69 -9.67
CA ASN A 546 -1.48 -11.23 -9.66
C ASN A 546 -0.34 -10.38 -9.07
N ARG A 547 0.60 -11.00 -8.34
CA ARG A 547 1.80 -10.35 -7.79
C ARG A 547 3.12 -11.01 -8.19
N LEU A 548 3.15 -12.12 -8.93
CA LEU A 548 4.39 -12.70 -9.50
C LEU A 548 4.53 -12.40 -11.00
N LYS A 549 3.97 -11.26 -11.45
CA LYS A 549 4.36 -10.67 -12.74
C LYS A 549 5.86 -10.42 -12.68
N SER A 550 6.60 -11.24 -13.41
CA SER A 550 8.04 -11.22 -13.61
C SER A 550 8.46 -9.84 -14.06
N LYS A 551 8.76 -8.95 -13.11
CA LYS A 551 8.76 -7.52 -13.44
C LYS A 551 7.37 -7.17 -14.07
N LYS A 552 6.55 -6.36 -13.38
CA LYS A 552 6.26 -5.10 -14.10
C LYS A 552 7.68 -4.62 -14.38
N ALA A 553 8.20 -4.86 -15.59
CA ALA A 553 9.41 -4.16 -16.02
C ALA A 553 9.04 -2.76 -15.63
N LYS A 554 9.74 -2.19 -14.61
CA LYS A 554 9.38 -0.91 -13.97
C LYS A 554 8.70 -0.17 -15.08
N SER A 555 7.36 -0.02 -15.02
CA SER A 555 6.65 0.50 -16.20
C SER A 555 7.51 1.68 -16.64
N PRO A 556 7.93 1.84 -17.91
CA PRO A 556 8.79 2.95 -18.28
C PRO A 556 8.31 4.23 -17.57
N VAL A 557 6.98 4.38 -17.48
CA VAL A 557 6.22 5.26 -16.60
C VAL A 557 6.63 5.26 -15.11
N HIS A 558 6.59 4.17 -14.33
CA HIS A 558 7.02 4.16 -12.91
C HIS A 558 8.48 4.53 -12.69
N SER A 559 9.39 4.15 -13.61
CA SER A 559 10.79 4.61 -13.54
C SER A 559 10.90 6.09 -13.86
N LEU A 560 10.13 6.56 -14.85
CA LEU A 560 10.03 7.98 -15.21
C LEU A 560 9.37 8.79 -14.10
N MET A 561 8.38 8.26 -13.38
CA MET A 561 7.72 8.92 -12.24
C MET A 561 8.71 9.14 -11.10
N ALA A 562 9.51 8.12 -10.75
CA ALA A 562 10.56 8.25 -9.74
C ALA A 562 11.63 9.27 -10.18
N GLU A 563 11.97 9.29 -11.46
CA GLU A 563 12.86 10.30 -12.02
C GLU A 563 12.24 11.70 -11.98
N CYS A 564 10.95 11.86 -12.27
CA CYS A 564 10.22 13.13 -12.16
C CYS A 564 10.28 13.66 -10.72
N SER A 565 10.00 12.81 -9.73
CA SER A 565 10.13 13.20 -8.31
C SER A 565 11.54 13.66 -7.98
N ARG A 566 12.57 12.91 -8.40
CA ARG A 566 13.97 13.32 -8.20
C ARG A 566 14.29 14.67 -8.84
N LEU A 567 13.81 14.92 -10.06
CA LEU A 567 14.04 16.19 -10.75
C LEU A 567 13.34 17.36 -10.04
N MET A 568 12.14 17.13 -9.50
CA MET A 568 11.44 18.13 -8.69
C MET A 568 12.20 18.42 -7.39
N ASP A 569 12.71 17.39 -6.71
CA ASP A 569 13.52 17.54 -5.50
C ASP A 569 14.85 18.27 -5.77
N GLU A 570 15.45 18.04 -6.94
CA GLU A 570 16.64 18.74 -7.43
C GLU A 570 16.35 20.14 -8.00
N ASN A 571 15.10 20.62 -7.93
CA ASN A 571 14.64 21.89 -8.51
C ASN A 571 14.89 22.02 -10.04
N LYS A 572 14.99 20.90 -10.77
CA LYS A 572 15.14 20.84 -12.23
C LYS A 572 13.77 20.90 -12.92
N TRP A 573 13.10 22.03 -12.76
CA TRP A 573 11.69 22.21 -13.14
C TRP A 573 11.42 22.01 -14.63
N GLN A 574 12.33 22.46 -15.49
CA GLN A 574 12.18 22.32 -16.95
C GLN A 574 12.21 20.85 -17.39
N GLU A 575 13.19 20.08 -16.91
CA GLU A 575 13.30 18.64 -17.19
C GLU A 575 12.13 17.85 -16.57
N ALA A 576 11.71 18.24 -15.36
CA ALA A 576 10.55 17.66 -14.70
C ALA A 576 9.28 17.88 -15.51
N ARG A 577 9.04 19.09 -16.04
CA ARG A 577 7.85 19.42 -16.86
C ARG A 577 7.75 18.51 -18.07
N ASP A 578 8.85 18.39 -18.82
CA ASP A 578 8.87 17.64 -20.09
C ASP A 578 8.64 16.14 -19.83
N LYS A 579 9.26 15.58 -18.79
CA LYS A 579 9.05 14.17 -18.41
C LYS A 579 7.67 13.92 -17.81
N LEU A 580 7.16 14.80 -16.95
CA LEU A 580 5.81 14.68 -16.38
C LEU A 580 4.75 14.73 -17.47
N SER A 581 4.91 15.59 -18.48
CA SER A 581 4.01 15.67 -19.63
C SER A 581 3.96 14.32 -20.38
N HIS A 582 5.12 13.71 -20.62
CA HIS A 582 5.20 12.39 -21.25
C HIS A 582 4.56 11.29 -20.39
N VAL A 583 4.81 11.29 -19.07
CA VAL A 583 4.23 10.35 -18.11
C VAL A 583 2.70 10.47 -18.06
N VAL A 584 2.18 11.69 -18.01
CA VAL A 584 0.73 11.96 -18.02
C VAL A 584 0.11 11.38 -19.28
N GLN A 585 0.70 11.63 -20.47
CA GLN A 585 0.19 11.08 -21.73
C GLN A 585 0.14 9.54 -21.70
N LEU A 586 1.23 8.89 -21.29
CA LEU A 586 1.28 7.43 -21.20
C LEU A 586 0.24 6.86 -20.22
N LEU A 587 0.01 7.54 -19.09
CA LEU A 587 -1.00 7.12 -18.12
C LEU A 587 -2.42 7.33 -18.63
N GLN A 588 -2.69 8.44 -19.32
CA GLN A 588 -3.99 8.68 -19.95
C GLN A 588 -4.33 7.60 -20.98
N GLU A 589 -3.37 7.24 -21.85
CA GLU A 589 -3.56 6.21 -22.88
C GLU A 589 -3.72 4.81 -22.29
N SER A 590 -3.00 4.49 -21.21
CA SER A 590 -2.98 3.13 -20.66
C SER A 590 -4.01 2.86 -19.56
N GLN A 591 -4.38 3.89 -18.78
CA GLN A 591 -5.22 3.74 -17.59
C GLN A 591 -6.51 4.58 -17.66
N GLY A 592 -6.61 5.53 -18.58
CA GLY A 592 -7.76 6.43 -18.70
C GLY A 592 -7.57 7.76 -17.98
N LEU A 593 -8.46 8.71 -18.29
CA LEU A 593 -8.44 10.09 -17.81
C LEU A 593 -8.88 10.23 -16.35
N ASP A 594 -9.72 9.32 -15.88
CA ASP A 594 -10.32 9.28 -14.53
C ASP A 594 -9.51 8.44 -13.53
N HIS A 595 -8.45 7.78 -13.99
CA HIS A 595 -7.61 6.98 -13.12
C HIS A 595 -6.81 7.83 -12.13
N GLN A 596 -6.77 7.40 -10.86
CA GLN A 596 -6.13 8.15 -9.77
C GLN A 596 -4.65 8.46 -10.01
N GLU A 597 -3.89 7.53 -10.60
CA GLU A 597 -2.47 7.73 -10.92
C GLU A 597 -2.28 8.77 -12.03
N THR A 598 -3.20 8.81 -13.02
CA THR A 598 -3.24 9.83 -14.08
C THR A 598 -3.51 11.21 -13.47
N LEU A 599 -4.53 11.32 -12.62
CA LEU A 599 -4.89 12.57 -11.95
C LEU A 599 -3.77 13.09 -11.04
N PHE A 600 -3.12 12.19 -10.29
CA PHE A 600 -1.99 12.52 -9.43
C PHE A 600 -0.80 13.08 -10.23
N MET A 601 -0.46 12.46 -11.37
CA MET A 601 0.61 12.97 -12.24
C MET A 601 0.25 14.29 -12.91
N LYS A 602 -1.03 14.51 -13.25
CA LYS A 602 -1.50 15.81 -13.75
C LYS A 602 -1.35 16.92 -12.72
N THR A 603 -1.71 16.66 -11.46
CA THR A 603 -1.51 17.63 -10.38
C THR A 603 -0.03 17.97 -10.18
N ASN A 604 0.87 16.99 -10.26
CA ASN A 604 2.31 17.25 -10.19
C ASN A 604 2.82 18.06 -11.39
N LEU A 605 2.31 17.79 -12.60
CA LEU A 605 2.61 18.59 -13.79
C LEU A 605 2.14 20.04 -13.62
N ALA A 606 0.92 20.25 -13.15
CA ALA A 606 0.39 21.59 -12.85
C ALA A 606 1.26 22.33 -11.81
N TYR A 607 1.66 21.63 -10.75
CA TYR A 607 2.61 22.17 -9.77
C TYR A 607 3.95 22.56 -10.41
N THR A 608 4.52 21.73 -11.28
CA THR A 608 5.76 22.05 -12.00
C THR A 608 5.60 23.24 -12.94
N LEU A 609 4.47 23.36 -13.63
CA LEU A 609 4.14 24.50 -14.48
C LEU A 609 4.09 25.81 -13.66
N ARG A 610 3.47 25.79 -12.47
CA ARG A 610 3.50 26.94 -11.54
C ARG A 610 4.93 27.34 -11.15
N ARG A 611 5.83 26.37 -10.93
CA ARG A 611 7.24 26.65 -10.59
C ARG A 611 8.01 27.29 -11.75
N LEU A 612 7.56 27.11 -12.98
CA LEU A 612 8.10 27.73 -14.19
C LEU A 612 7.42 29.08 -14.53
N GLY A 613 6.39 29.48 -13.78
CA GLY A 613 5.59 30.68 -14.08
C GLY A 613 4.53 30.47 -15.16
N GLU A 614 4.30 29.23 -15.61
CA GLU A 614 3.33 28.88 -16.67
C GLU A 614 1.91 28.70 -16.11
N TYR A 615 1.37 29.74 -15.47
CA TYR A 615 0.11 29.66 -14.72
C TYR A 615 -1.12 29.37 -15.59
N GLN A 616 -1.18 29.84 -16.84
CA GLN A 616 -2.31 29.56 -17.74
C GLN A 616 -2.42 28.07 -18.11
N GLU A 617 -1.29 27.36 -18.21
CA GLU A 617 -1.30 25.93 -18.52
C GLU A 617 -1.58 25.10 -17.26
N ALA A 618 -1.05 25.55 -16.11
CA ALA A 618 -1.38 24.96 -14.81
C ALA A 618 -2.88 25.03 -14.54
N GLU A 619 -3.51 26.19 -14.75
CA GLU A 619 -4.96 26.39 -14.61
C GLU A 619 -5.74 25.39 -15.47
N ARG A 620 -5.39 25.25 -16.75
CA ARG A 620 -6.07 24.29 -17.65
C ARG A 620 -5.94 22.85 -17.16
N MET A 621 -4.79 22.47 -16.62
CA MET A 621 -4.56 21.13 -16.09
C MET A 621 -5.36 20.88 -14.81
N ASP A 622 -5.31 21.79 -13.84
CA ASP A 622 -6.01 21.66 -12.56
C ASP A 622 -7.54 21.82 -12.72
N GLN A 623 -8.03 22.58 -13.72
CA GLN A 623 -9.44 22.59 -14.13
C GLN A 623 -9.92 21.22 -14.64
N GLN A 624 -9.12 20.53 -15.47
CA GLN A 624 -9.47 19.19 -15.94
C GLN A 624 -9.50 18.20 -14.77
N VAL A 625 -8.50 18.26 -13.87
CA VAL A 625 -8.45 17.41 -12.68
C VAL A 625 -9.66 17.65 -11.78
N TYR A 626 -10.01 18.92 -11.53
CA TYR A 626 -11.20 19.29 -10.76
C TYR A 626 -12.49 18.79 -11.41
N ALA A 627 -12.68 18.99 -12.72
CA ALA A 627 -13.90 18.55 -13.42
C ALA A 627 -14.08 17.03 -13.33
N VAL A 628 -13.00 16.27 -13.53
CA VAL A 628 -13.03 14.79 -13.40
C VAL A 628 -13.32 14.38 -11.96
N ARG A 629 -12.68 14.99 -10.96
CA ARG A 629 -12.91 14.68 -9.54
C ARG A 629 -14.32 15.07 -9.10
N LEU A 630 -14.85 16.19 -9.56
CA LEU A 630 -16.22 16.61 -9.31
C LEU A 630 -17.23 15.61 -9.91
N GLN A 631 -16.96 15.09 -11.11
CA GLN A 631 -17.81 14.10 -11.75
C GLN A 631 -17.75 12.73 -11.06
N VAL A 632 -16.55 12.28 -10.68
CA VAL A 632 -16.31 10.93 -10.14
C VAL A 632 -16.59 10.85 -8.63
N SER A 633 -16.15 11.85 -7.88
CA SER A 633 -16.19 11.90 -6.41
C SER A 633 -17.23 12.89 -5.86
N GLY A 634 -17.78 13.78 -6.69
CA GLY A 634 -18.74 14.79 -6.23
C GLY A 634 -18.10 15.99 -5.51
N PRO A 635 -18.91 16.98 -5.13
CA PRO A 635 -18.44 18.22 -4.51
C PRO A 635 -18.01 18.05 -3.04
N ASP A 636 -18.64 17.12 -2.31
CA ASP A 636 -18.34 16.79 -0.91
C ASP A 636 -17.21 15.74 -0.80
N ASP A 637 -16.09 15.97 -1.48
CA ASP A 637 -14.93 15.06 -1.48
C ASP A 637 -13.62 15.82 -1.22
N ILE A 638 -12.72 15.22 -0.45
CA ILE A 638 -11.45 15.82 -0.03
C ILE A 638 -10.55 16.09 -1.23
N GLU A 639 -10.47 15.18 -2.20
CA GLU A 639 -9.64 15.35 -3.39
C GLU A 639 -10.26 16.38 -4.36
N THR A 640 -11.59 16.48 -4.42
CA THR A 640 -12.27 17.59 -5.09
C THR A 640 -11.93 18.94 -4.44
N ALA A 641 -11.97 19.04 -3.11
CA ALA A 641 -11.61 20.25 -2.36
C ALA A 641 -10.13 20.63 -2.53
N LYS A 642 -9.20 19.66 -2.54
CA LYS A 642 -7.78 19.91 -2.85
C LYS A 642 -7.58 20.49 -4.25
N SER A 643 -8.39 20.07 -5.22
CA SER A 643 -8.31 20.56 -6.59
C SER A 643 -8.79 22.02 -6.70
N LEU A 644 -9.78 22.42 -5.89
CA LEU A 644 -10.19 23.81 -5.76
C LEU A 644 -9.05 24.70 -5.23
N ASN A 645 -8.37 24.26 -4.18
CA ASN A 645 -7.21 24.98 -3.64
C ASN A 645 -6.06 25.08 -4.66
N ASN A 646 -5.80 24.04 -5.44
CA ASN A 646 -4.80 24.09 -6.51
C ASN A 646 -5.18 25.10 -7.60
N LEU A 647 -6.43 25.06 -8.06
CA LEU A 647 -6.93 26.02 -9.05
C LEU A 647 -6.87 27.47 -8.54
N ALA A 648 -7.16 27.69 -7.26
CA ALA A 648 -7.01 29.01 -6.63
C ALA A 648 -5.56 29.51 -6.66
N LEU A 649 -4.57 28.63 -6.49
CA LEU A 649 -3.15 29.00 -6.62
C LEU A 649 -2.80 29.43 -8.05
N ASP A 650 -3.33 28.74 -9.06
CA ASP A 650 -3.11 29.11 -10.47
C ASP A 650 -3.72 30.48 -10.78
N LEU A 651 -4.97 30.71 -10.35
CA LEU A 651 -5.67 31.99 -10.51
C LEU A 651 -4.93 33.15 -9.85
N LYS A 652 -4.33 32.94 -8.66
CA LYS A 652 -3.48 33.95 -8.01
C LYS A 652 -2.25 34.29 -8.84
N GLY A 653 -1.62 33.30 -9.47
CA GLY A 653 -0.49 33.53 -10.37
C GLY A 653 -0.86 34.34 -11.61
N LEU A 654 -2.12 34.26 -12.04
CA LEU A 654 -2.70 35.05 -13.13
C LEU A 654 -3.18 36.44 -12.70
N GLY A 655 -3.12 36.77 -11.42
CA GLY A 655 -3.65 38.00 -10.86
C GLY A 655 -5.17 38.04 -10.68
N ARG A 656 -5.87 36.90 -10.82
CA ARG A 656 -7.33 36.75 -10.66
C ARG A 656 -7.69 36.43 -9.21
N PHE A 657 -7.46 37.40 -8.33
CA PHE A 657 -7.53 37.19 -6.87
C PHE A 657 -8.95 36.98 -6.33
N ASP A 658 -9.96 37.66 -6.88
CA ASP A 658 -11.35 37.53 -6.43
C ASP A 658 -11.90 36.12 -6.70
N GLU A 659 -11.58 35.56 -7.87
CA GLU A 659 -11.99 34.20 -8.23
C GLU A 659 -11.28 33.15 -7.38
N ALA A 660 -10.00 33.37 -7.08
CA ALA A 660 -9.25 32.49 -6.18
C ALA A 660 -9.84 32.47 -4.75
N LEU A 661 -10.33 33.62 -4.28
CA LEU A 661 -10.93 33.75 -2.96
C LEU A 661 -12.21 32.90 -2.83
N ASP A 662 -13.11 32.95 -3.82
CA ASP A 662 -14.33 32.11 -3.84
C ASP A 662 -14.02 30.62 -3.75
N LEU A 663 -13.02 30.15 -4.52
CA LEU A 663 -12.64 28.74 -4.51
C LEU A 663 -12.06 28.30 -3.17
N GLU A 664 -11.27 29.15 -2.50
CA GLU A 664 -10.68 28.84 -1.19
C GLU A 664 -11.71 28.84 -0.07
N GLU A 665 -12.72 29.72 -0.11
CA GLU A 665 -13.85 29.70 0.82
C GLU A 665 -14.62 28.37 0.69
N ARG A 666 -14.99 27.99 -0.53
CA ARG A 666 -15.69 26.72 -0.80
C ARG A 666 -14.86 25.48 -0.43
N ALA A 667 -13.56 25.51 -0.69
CA ALA A 667 -12.66 24.44 -0.31
C ALA A 667 -12.59 24.29 1.22
N LEU A 668 -12.44 25.41 1.95
CA LEU A 668 -12.39 25.40 3.41
C LEU A 668 -13.71 24.91 4.03
N GLU A 669 -14.86 25.33 3.52
CA GLU A 669 -16.16 24.82 3.96
C GLU A 669 -16.25 23.29 3.82
N THR A 670 -15.76 22.77 2.70
CA THR A 670 -15.73 21.32 2.43
C THR A 670 -14.78 20.61 3.40
N PHE A 671 -13.57 21.14 3.63
CA PHE A 671 -12.62 20.57 4.59
C PHE A 671 -13.16 20.60 6.03
N LEU A 672 -13.79 21.69 6.45
CA LEU A 672 -14.44 21.82 7.76
C LEU A 672 -15.53 20.76 7.94
N LYS A 673 -16.37 20.58 6.93
CA LYS A 673 -17.47 19.61 6.95
C LYS A 673 -16.98 18.16 7.03
N ILE A 674 -15.92 17.81 6.29
CA ILE A 674 -15.46 16.42 6.17
C ILE A 674 -14.46 16.05 7.27
N ASN A 675 -13.42 16.87 7.47
CA ASN A 675 -12.28 16.54 8.31
C ASN A 675 -12.29 17.24 9.67
N GLY A 676 -13.17 18.23 9.86
CA GLY A 676 -13.15 19.11 11.02
C GLY A 676 -11.92 20.01 11.09
N GLU A 677 -11.87 20.89 12.11
CA GLU A 677 -10.82 21.89 12.29
C GLU A 677 -9.46 21.31 12.71
N SER A 678 -9.45 20.13 13.32
CA SER A 678 -8.22 19.50 13.83
C SER A 678 -7.37 18.84 12.73
N SER A 679 -7.90 18.68 11.52
CA SER A 679 -7.15 18.14 10.39
C SER A 679 -6.13 19.15 9.86
N ARG A 680 -4.93 18.64 9.54
CA ARG A 680 -3.83 19.44 8.98
C ARG A 680 -4.19 20.05 7.62
N GLU A 681 -4.98 19.35 6.81
CA GLU A 681 -5.50 19.83 5.53
C GLU A 681 -6.42 21.03 5.74
N THR A 682 -7.37 20.94 6.69
CA THR A 682 -8.27 22.05 7.03
C THR A 682 -7.48 23.27 7.50
N GLN A 683 -6.51 23.08 8.40
CA GLN A 683 -5.63 24.15 8.89
C GLN A 683 -4.80 24.80 7.77
N THR A 684 -4.37 24.00 6.78
CA THR A 684 -3.65 24.53 5.62
C THR A 684 -4.58 25.38 4.74
N SER A 685 -5.82 24.93 4.53
CA SER A 685 -6.84 25.70 3.81
C SER A 685 -7.19 27.00 4.54
N MET A 686 -7.29 26.98 5.88
CA MET A 686 -7.46 28.19 6.70
C MET A 686 -6.33 29.19 6.48
N ASN A 687 -5.08 28.73 6.50
CA ASN A 687 -3.93 29.59 6.27
C ASN A 687 -3.92 30.23 4.87
N ASN A 688 -4.28 29.45 3.84
CA ASN A 688 -4.35 29.93 2.47
C ASN A 688 -5.43 30.99 2.28
N LEU A 689 -6.62 30.74 2.84
CA LEU A 689 -7.73 31.69 2.81
C LEU A 689 -7.41 32.98 3.58
N ALA A 690 -6.78 32.86 4.75
CA ALA A 690 -6.34 34.02 5.54
C ALA A 690 -5.33 34.89 4.76
N ASN A 691 -4.38 34.28 4.05
CA ASN A 691 -3.48 35.01 3.16
C ASN A 691 -4.22 35.73 2.02
N SER A 692 -5.33 35.16 1.52
CA SER A 692 -6.19 35.84 0.55
C SER A 692 -6.96 37.00 1.16
N PHE A 693 -7.53 36.83 2.36
CA PHE A 693 -8.15 37.93 3.10
C PHE A 693 -7.19 39.09 3.32
N HIS A 694 -5.94 38.80 3.71
CA HIS A 694 -4.90 39.80 3.86
C HIS A 694 -4.72 40.63 2.59
N ARG A 695 -4.55 39.97 1.44
CA ARG A 695 -4.36 40.65 0.16
C ARG A 695 -5.55 41.49 -0.30
N HIS A 696 -6.76 41.11 0.07
CA HIS A 696 -7.98 41.88 -0.22
C HIS A 696 -8.27 42.98 0.82
N GLY A 697 -7.34 43.23 1.76
CA GLY A 697 -7.52 44.23 2.81
C GLY A 697 -8.53 43.83 3.89
N ARG A 698 -9.02 42.59 3.90
CA ARG A 698 -9.85 42.01 4.97
C ARG A 698 -8.97 41.58 6.16
N LEU A 699 -8.18 42.52 6.66
CA LEU A 699 -7.11 42.28 7.64
C LEU A 699 -7.61 41.70 8.97
N GLN A 700 -8.82 42.08 9.40
CA GLN A 700 -9.46 41.51 10.59
C GLN A 700 -9.84 40.03 10.42
N ASP A 701 -10.30 39.65 9.22
CA ASP A 701 -10.67 38.25 8.94
C ASP A 701 -9.42 37.38 8.76
N ALA A 702 -8.37 37.93 8.14
CA ALA A 702 -7.05 37.30 8.04
C ALA A 702 -6.48 36.98 9.44
N ALA A 703 -6.39 38.00 10.30
CA ALA A 703 -5.86 37.86 11.66
C ALA A 703 -6.64 36.83 12.46
N ARG A 704 -7.99 36.86 12.43
CA ARG A 704 -8.83 35.90 13.16
C ARG A 704 -8.59 34.47 12.69
N LEU A 705 -8.46 34.26 11.39
CA LEU A 705 -8.28 32.95 10.81
C LEU A 705 -6.87 32.40 11.03
N HIS A 706 -5.82 33.24 10.96
CA HIS A 706 -4.46 32.87 11.36
C HIS A 706 -4.34 32.63 12.86
N GLU A 707 -5.03 33.38 13.73
CA GLU A 707 -5.09 33.10 15.17
C GLU A 707 -5.67 31.70 15.44
N ARG A 708 -6.80 31.38 14.80
CA ARG A 708 -7.42 30.06 14.94
C ARG A 708 -6.50 28.96 14.41
N ALA A 709 -5.90 29.16 13.25
CA ALA A 709 -4.96 28.20 12.67
C ALA A 709 -3.71 28.02 13.57
N LEU A 710 -3.18 29.09 14.16
CA LEU A 710 -2.04 29.05 15.07
C LEU A 710 -2.37 28.29 16.36
N GLU A 711 -3.53 28.55 16.96
CA GLU A 711 -4.02 27.84 18.15
C GLU A 711 -4.12 26.34 17.88
N LEU A 712 -4.76 25.95 16.77
CA LEU A 712 -4.95 24.56 16.38
C LEU A 712 -3.61 23.88 16.10
N ARG A 713 -2.74 24.50 15.29
CA ARG A 713 -1.40 23.96 14.97
C ARG A 713 -0.50 23.84 16.19
N THR A 714 -0.59 24.78 17.13
CA THR A 714 0.17 24.69 18.39
C THR A 714 -0.27 23.47 19.21
N ARG A 715 -1.58 23.16 19.23
CA ARG A 715 -2.09 21.95 19.90
C ARG A 715 -1.72 20.66 19.18
N THR A 716 -1.78 20.64 17.86
CA THR A 716 -1.62 19.39 17.08
C THR A 716 -0.17 19.09 16.69
N LEU A 717 0.63 20.11 16.39
CA LEU A 717 2.00 19.97 15.87
C LEU A 717 3.07 20.47 16.86
N GLY A 718 2.67 21.27 17.86
CA GLY A 718 3.58 21.98 18.73
C GLY A 718 4.05 23.32 18.16
N LYS A 719 4.58 24.18 19.04
CA LYS A 719 4.99 25.55 18.73
C LYS A 719 6.25 25.62 17.85
N GLU A 720 7.13 24.63 17.98
CA GLU A 720 8.42 24.53 17.26
C GLU A 720 8.28 23.99 15.83
N HIS A 721 7.12 23.45 15.47
CA HIS A 721 6.90 22.92 14.13
C HIS A 721 6.90 24.04 13.07
N PHE A 722 7.57 23.81 11.94
CA PHE A 722 7.79 24.86 10.93
C PHE A 722 6.48 25.51 10.42
N GLU A 723 5.39 24.75 10.25
CA GLU A 723 4.09 25.30 9.83
C GLU A 723 3.46 26.20 10.90
N THR A 724 3.66 25.88 12.18
CA THR A 724 3.18 26.70 13.30
C THR A 724 3.95 28.02 13.33
N ILE A 725 5.27 27.97 13.15
CA ILE A 725 6.14 29.15 13.05
C ILE A 725 5.72 30.06 11.88
N ILE A 726 5.45 29.48 10.70
CA ILE A 726 4.99 30.26 9.54
C ILE A 726 3.66 30.95 9.83
N THR A 727 2.73 30.25 10.49
CA THR A 727 1.42 30.82 10.83
C THR A 727 1.56 31.98 11.82
N MET A 728 2.48 31.84 12.78
CA MET A 728 2.80 32.88 13.74
C MET A 728 3.40 34.12 13.07
N ASP A 729 4.35 33.95 12.16
CA ASP A 729 4.96 35.04 11.40
C ASP A 729 3.90 35.78 10.53
N LEU A 730 3.03 35.04 9.86
CA LEU A 730 1.94 35.59 9.04
C LEU A 730 0.90 36.33 9.89
N LEU A 731 0.55 35.81 11.07
CA LEU A 731 -0.31 36.53 12.01
C LEU A 731 0.33 37.86 12.45
N GLY A 732 1.64 37.87 12.66
CA GLY A 732 2.37 39.11 12.93
C GLY A 732 2.34 40.09 11.76
N VAL A 733 2.37 39.59 10.52
CA VAL A 733 2.18 40.42 9.30
C VAL A 733 0.78 41.05 9.29
N ASP A 734 -0.28 40.30 9.59
CA ASP A 734 -1.64 40.84 9.69
C ASP A 734 -1.75 41.93 10.76
N TYR A 735 -1.17 41.69 11.94
CA TYR A 735 -1.15 42.68 13.00
C TYR A 735 -0.38 43.94 12.65
N ARG A 736 0.71 43.82 11.88
CA ARG A 736 1.44 44.98 11.35
C ARG A 736 0.57 45.83 10.43
N GLU A 737 -0.20 45.20 9.55
CA GLU A 737 -1.12 45.92 8.64
C GLU A 737 -2.32 46.53 9.38
N LEU A 738 -2.74 45.94 10.50
CA LEU A 738 -3.70 46.53 11.44
C LEU A 738 -3.12 47.63 12.34
N SER A 739 -1.86 48.03 12.13
CA SER A 739 -1.13 49.00 12.97
C SER A 739 -0.98 48.58 14.45
N GLN A 740 -1.15 47.29 14.77
CA GLN A 740 -0.92 46.73 16.11
C GLN A 740 0.53 46.25 16.23
N LEU A 741 1.47 47.21 16.20
CA LEU A 741 2.91 46.93 16.06
C LEU A 741 3.49 46.11 17.22
N ASP A 742 2.98 46.29 18.45
CA ASP A 742 3.44 45.50 19.61
C ASP A 742 3.14 44.00 19.45
N LYS A 743 1.95 43.66 18.97
CA LYS A 743 1.57 42.27 18.69
C LYS A 743 2.36 41.70 17.52
N ALA A 744 2.54 42.50 16.47
CA ALA A 744 3.33 42.10 15.31
C ALA A 744 4.76 41.72 15.71
N LEU A 745 5.41 42.57 16.51
CA LEU A 745 6.74 42.31 17.06
C LEU A 745 6.77 41.07 17.94
N HIS A 746 5.80 40.90 18.84
CA HIS A 746 5.73 39.73 19.72
C HIS A 746 5.76 38.41 18.93
N TYR A 747 4.87 38.28 17.94
CA TYR A 747 4.78 37.05 17.14
C TYR A 747 5.97 36.85 16.19
N GLN A 748 6.47 37.91 15.55
CA GLN A 748 7.54 37.78 14.56
C GLN A 748 8.93 37.59 15.18
N VAL A 749 9.19 38.20 16.35
CA VAL A 749 10.42 37.92 17.12
C VAL A 749 10.43 36.47 17.54
N GLU A 750 9.33 35.98 18.12
CA GLU A 750 9.22 34.60 18.55
C GLU A 750 9.32 33.61 17.36
N ALA A 751 8.64 33.89 16.25
CA ALA A 751 8.74 33.06 15.04
C ALA A 751 10.18 33.01 14.50
N LEU A 752 10.90 34.13 14.51
CA LEU A 752 12.30 34.17 14.08
C LEU A 752 13.20 33.36 15.02
N GLU A 753 13.08 33.52 16.33
CA GLU A 753 13.85 32.77 17.33
C GLU A 753 13.61 31.26 17.20
N LEU A 754 12.35 30.84 17.14
CA LEU A 754 11.97 29.44 16.95
C LEU A 754 12.50 28.90 15.62
N SER A 755 12.42 29.67 14.53
CA SER A 755 12.94 29.22 13.22
C SER A 755 14.45 29.04 13.22
N LYS A 756 15.21 29.96 13.85
CA LYS A 756 16.67 29.85 13.97
C LYS A 756 17.07 28.62 14.78
N ALA A 757 16.42 28.40 15.93
CA ALA A 757 16.73 27.29 16.82
C ALA A 757 16.43 25.91 16.19
N ASN A 758 15.33 25.80 15.43
CA ASN A 758 14.83 24.50 14.97
C ASN A 758 15.15 24.18 13.50
N LEU A 759 15.28 25.19 12.65
CA LEU A 759 15.47 25.02 11.20
C LEU A 759 16.85 25.47 10.72
N GLY A 760 17.55 26.28 11.53
CA GLY A 760 18.83 26.90 11.18
C GLY A 760 18.67 28.24 10.44
N GLU A 761 19.76 29.01 10.37
CA GLU A 761 19.73 30.38 9.85
C GLU A 761 19.48 30.46 8.34
N ALA A 762 20.08 29.56 7.57
CA ALA A 762 19.96 29.54 6.10
C ALA A 762 18.64 28.95 5.59
N HIS A 763 17.76 28.47 6.47
CA HIS A 763 16.50 27.88 6.05
C HIS A 763 15.52 28.94 5.49
N ALA A 764 14.79 28.60 4.43
CA ALA A 764 13.88 29.53 3.73
C ALA A 764 12.89 30.24 4.68
N THR A 765 12.30 29.48 5.61
CA THR A 765 11.39 30.05 6.64
C THR A 765 12.09 31.09 7.52
N THR A 766 13.31 30.82 7.97
CA THR A 766 14.09 31.72 8.84
C THR A 766 14.43 33.04 8.13
N ILE A 767 14.81 32.94 6.85
CA ILE A 767 15.07 34.10 5.99
C ILE A 767 13.79 34.93 5.81
N ARG A 768 12.64 34.28 5.57
CA ARG A 768 11.35 34.98 5.44
C ARG A 768 10.92 35.66 6.74
N CYS A 769 11.01 34.99 7.89
CA CYS A 769 10.72 35.58 9.20
C CYS A 769 11.61 36.83 9.44
N SER A 770 12.90 36.75 9.08
CA SER A 770 13.82 37.89 9.18
C SER A 770 13.36 39.08 8.32
N ALA A 771 12.97 38.85 7.06
CA ALA A 771 12.51 39.91 6.17
C ALA A 771 11.17 40.53 6.61
N ASN A 772 10.25 39.71 7.13
CA ASN A 772 8.96 40.17 7.64
C ASN A 772 9.12 41.01 8.91
N LEU A 773 9.95 40.55 9.86
CA LEU A 773 10.27 41.29 11.09
C LEU A 773 10.99 42.61 10.76
N ALA A 774 11.92 42.61 9.82
CA ALA A 774 12.60 43.83 9.37
C ALA A 774 11.59 44.88 8.85
N THR A 775 10.59 44.44 8.07
CA THR A 775 9.52 45.32 7.58
C THR A 775 8.70 45.91 8.75
N THR A 776 8.47 45.15 9.81
CA THR A 776 7.82 45.64 11.03
C THR A 776 8.67 46.66 11.77
N TYR A 777 9.97 46.43 11.90
CA TYR A 777 10.90 47.41 12.47
C TYR A 777 10.94 48.72 11.67
N GLN A 778 10.85 48.66 10.33
CA GLN A 778 10.75 49.87 9.51
C GLN A 778 9.49 50.68 9.79
N ARG A 779 8.36 50.02 10.15
CA ARG A 779 7.12 50.72 10.49
C ARG A 779 7.13 51.40 11.85
N LEU A 780 8.08 51.07 12.73
CA LEU A 780 8.26 51.79 13.99
C LEU A 780 8.77 53.21 13.76
N ASP A 781 9.39 53.48 12.60
CA ASP A 781 9.97 54.78 12.21
C ASP A 781 10.93 55.37 13.27
N THR A 782 11.72 54.50 13.90
CA THR A 782 12.77 54.88 14.85
C THR A 782 14.16 54.59 14.27
N ALA A 783 15.17 55.32 14.72
CA ALA A 783 16.56 55.10 14.30
C ALA A 783 17.04 53.66 14.63
N ASP A 784 16.69 53.14 15.80
CA ASP A 784 16.99 51.77 16.22
C ASP A 784 16.25 50.72 15.37
N GLY A 785 14.96 50.96 15.06
CA GLY A 785 14.19 50.11 14.16
C GLY A 785 14.78 50.06 12.75
N GLY A 786 15.18 51.21 12.20
CA GLY A 786 15.84 51.30 10.90
C GLY A 786 17.16 50.50 10.86
N ALA A 787 17.98 50.61 11.91
CA ALA A 787 19.23 49.85 12.02
C ALA A 787 19.00 48.34 12.11
N LYS A 788 18.03 47.89 12.94
CA LYS A 788 17.66 46.47 13.07
C LYS A 788 17.12 45.90 11.76
N ALA A 789 16.30 46.66 11.04
CA ALA A 789 15.75 46.23 9.75
C ALA A 789 16.86 46.02 8.70
N LEU A 790 17.83 46.94 8.61
CA LEU A 790 18.96 46.81 7.69
C LEU A 790 19.80 45.57 8.02
N ALA A 791 20.17 45.37 9.29
CA ALA A 791 20.97 44.23 9.70
C ALA A 791 20.30 42.89 9.36
N LEU A 792 18.99 42.76 9.63
CA LEU A 792 18.22 41.56 9.29
C LEU A 792 18.14 41.33 7.78
N LEU A 793 17.91 42.38 6.98
CA LEU A 793 17.75 42.26 5.52
C LEU A 793 19.09 42.00 4.80
N GLU A 794 20.20 42.58 5.28
CA GLU A 794 21.54 42.31 4.75
C GLU A 794 21.93 40.84 4.99
N GLN A 795 21.75 40.34 6.21
CA GLN A 795 21.98 38.92 6.53
C GLN A 795 21.05 38.00 5.72
N ALA A 796 19.76 38.32 5.62
CA ALA A 796 18.80 37.54 4.85
C ALA A 796 19.14 37.49 3.35
N LEU A 797 19.61 38.59 2.77
CA LEU A 797 20.00 38.62 1.35
C LEU A 797 21.26 37.78 1.11
N GLU A 798 22.24 37.84 2.00
CA GLU A 798 23.44 36.99 1.92
C GLU A 798 23.07 35.50 1.97
N LEU A 799 22.29 35.09 2.96
CA LEU A 799 21.88 33.69 3.15
C LEU A 799 20.99 33.21 1.99
N SER A 800 20.08 34.04 1.48
CA SER A 800 19.22 33.68 0.33
C SER A 800 20.02 33.51 -0.96
N ARG A 801 21.01 34.37 -1.23
CA ARG A 801 21.93 34.21 -2.37
C ARG A 801 22.71 32.90 -2.30
N GLN A 802 23.25 32.57 -1.13
CA GLN A 802 24.00 31.33 -0.93
C GLN A 802 23.11 30.09 -1.10
N THR A 803 21.85 30.16 -0.65
CA THR A 803 20.95 28.99 -0.60
C THR A 803 20.17 28.79 -1.90
N PHE A 804 19.64 29.86 -2.51
CA PHE A 804 18.72 29.79 -3.64
C PHE A 804 19.27 30.42 -4.94
N GLY A 805 20.40 31.13 -4.86
CA GLY A 805 20.97 31.88 -5.98
C GLY A 805 20.33 33.26 -6.18
N GLU A 806 20.97 34.08 -7.03
CA GLU A 806 20.61 35.50 -7.23
C GLU A 806 19.19 35.70 -7.78
N ASN A 807 18.80 34.88 -8.77
CA ASN A 807 17.58 35.04 -9.57
C ASN A 807 16.50 34.02 -9.20
N SER A 808 16.31 33.79 -7.90
CA SER A 808 15.30 32.88 -7.36
C SER A 808 14.04 33.62 -6.88
N PRO A 809 12.83 33.02 -6.99
CA PRO A 809 11.62 33.55 -6.37
C PRO A 809 11.74 33.77 -4.85
N ASP A 810 12.70 33.13 -4.17
CA ASP A 810 12.94 33.31 -2.73
C ASP A 810 13.93 34.45 -2.41
N THR A 811 14.83 34.80 -3.34
CA THR A 811 15.86 35.85 -3.17
C THR A 811 15.35 37.23 -3.57
N VAL A 812 14.58 37.31 -4.66
CA VAL A 812 14.11 38.58 -5.24
C VAL A 812 13.24 39.42 -4.27
N PRO A 813 12.33 38.83 -3.47
CA PRO A 813 11.56 39.60 -2.49
C PRO A 813 12.44 40.23 -1.39
N VAL A 814 13.45 39.49 -0.89
CA VAL A 814 14.40 40.00 0.12
C VAL A 814 15.23 41.14 -0.45
N MET A 815 15.68 40.99 -1.70
CA MET A 815 16.40 42.01 -2.44
C MET A 815 15.59 43.31 -2.57
N ASN A 816 14.31 43.21 -2.96
CA ASN A 816 13.42 44.37 -3.06
C ASN A 816 13.18 45.04 -1.69
N ASN A 817 13.05 44.25 -0.61
CA ASN A 817 12.86 44.79 0.74
C ASN A 817 14.12 45.49 1.26
N LEU A 818 15.31 44.95 1.00
CA LEU A 818 16.59 45.60 1.33
C LEU A 818 16.78 46.89 0.53
N ALA A 819 16.46 46.89 -0.77
CA ALA A 819 16.50 48.08 -1.60
C ALA A 819 15.59 49.19 -1.06
N ALA A 820 14.36 48.84 -0.65
CA ALA A 820 13.45 49.76 0.00
C ALA A 820 13.99 50.27 1.34
N ALA A 821 14.68 49.44 2.11
CA ALA A 821 15.34 49.82 3.36
C ALA A 821 16.46 50.84 3.13
N TYR A 822 17.33 50.59 2.15
CA TYR A 822 18.37 51.53 1.75
C TYR A 822 17.78 52.85 1.27
N ALA A 823 16.74 52.83 0.43
CA ALA A 823 16.07 54.04 -0.03
C ALA A 823 15.48 54.87 1.13
N ARG A 824 14.85 54.23 2.13
CA ARG A 824 14.37 54.94 3.34
C ARG A 824 15.49 55.51 4.18
N ALA A 825 16.65 54.85 4.22
CA ALA A 825 17.85 55.35 4.90
C ALA A 825 18.63 56.41 4.08
N GLY A 826 18.12 56.83 2.91
CA GLY A 826 18.79 57.77 2.01
C GLY A 826 19.98 57.19 1.24
N ARG A 827 20.23 55.88 1.34
CA ARG A 827 21.30 55.13 0.65
C ARG A 827 20.87 54.74 -0.77
N PHE A 828 20.51 55.71 -1.59
CA PHE A 828 19.94 55.47 -2.93
C PHE A 828 20.89 54.71 -3.86
N SER A 829 22.20 54.96 -3.78
CA SER A 829 23.24 54.25 -4.57
C SER A 829 23.23 52.74 -4.32
N ASP A 830 22.92 52.31 -3.10
CA ASP A 830 22.89 50.90 -2.72
C ASP A 830 21.55 50.25 -3.10
N ALA A 831 20.47 51.04 -3.19
CA ALA A 831 19.13 50.58 -3.54
C ALA A 831 18.96 50.30 -5.04
N VAL A 832 19.53 51.14 -5.92
CA VAL A 832 19.38 51.03 -7.39
C VAL A 832 19.72 49.64 -7.94
N PRO A 833 20.91 49.05 -7.70
CA PRO A 833 21.28 47.77 -8.32
C PRO A 833 20.34 46.63 -7.90
N LEU A 834 19.82 46.68 -6.67
CA LEU A 834 18.87 45.69 -6.14
C LEU A 834 17.47 45.86 -6.77
N PHE A 835 16.96 47.09 -6.89
CA PHE A 835 15.68 47.34 -7.57
C PHE A 835 15.73 47.00 -9.07
N GLN A 836 16.84 47.28 -9.75
CA GLN A 836 17.04 46.91 -11.16
C GLN A 836 16.97 45.40 -11.36
N SER A 837 17.68 44.65 -10.50
CA SER A 837 17.72 43.19 -10.56
C SER A 837 16.34 42.59 -10.27
N ALA A 838 15.63 43.10 -9.26
CA ALA A 838 14.27 42.67 -8.94
C ALA A 838 13.26 42.96 -10.06
N TYR A 839 13.30 44.16 -10.65
CA TYR A 839 12.42 44.54 -11.77
C TYR A 839 12.67 43.67 -13.00
N ALA A 840 13.94 43.48 -13.38
CA ALA A 840 14.29 42.66 -14.54
C ALA A 840 13.81 41.22 -14.40
N TRP A 841 13.89 40.64 -13.19
CA TRP A 841 13.37 39.31 -12.91
C TRP A 841 11.83 39.27 -12.98
N ASN A 842 11.13 40.20 -12.31
CA ASN A 842 9.66 40.24 -12.31
C ASN A 842 9.10 40.42 -13.73
N GLN A 843 9.68 41.31 -14.52
CA GLN A 843 9.26 41.57 -15.90
C GLN A 843 9.41 40.33 -16.78
N ARG A 844 10.51 39.59 -16.61
CA ARG A 844 10.76 38.35 -17.37
C ARG A 844 9.82 37.22 -16.96
N THR A 845 9.54 37.06 -15.67
CA THR A 845 8.85 35.88 -15.13
C THR A 845 7.33 36.05 -15.05
N LEU A 846 6.85 37.23 -14.65
CA LEU A 846 5.43 37.51 -14.39
C LEU A 846 4.78 38.33 -15.51
N GLY A 847 5.59 38.89 -16.41
CA GLY A 847 5.16 39.79 -17.47
C GLY A 847 5.02 41.25 -17.01
N PRO A 848 4.84 42.18 -17.96
CA PRO A 848 4.85 43.62 -17.70
C PRO A 848 3.63 44.10 -16.88
N ASP A 849 2.46 43.49 -17.07
CA ASP A 849 1.21 43.97 -16.46
C ASP A 849 0.98 43.44 -15.03
N HIS A 850 1.79 42.48 -14.58
CA HIS A 850 1.64 41.88 -13.26
C HIS A 850 1.85 42.94 -12.14
N PRO A 851 1.02 42.93 -11.07
CA PRO A 851 1.12 43.94 -10.01
C PRO A 851 2.51 44.06 -9.38
N GLN A 852 3.23 42.94 -9.20
CA GLN A 852 4.60 42.97 -8.64
C GLN A 852 5.61 43.59 -9.61
N THR A 853 5.48 43.38 -10.92
CA THR A 853 6.34 44.03 -11.92
C THR A 853 6.18 45.53 -11.88
N ARG A 854 4.92 46.01 -11.90
CA ARG A 854 4.59 47.45 -11.78
C ARG A 854 5.07 48.06 -10.47
N ALA A 855 4.95 47.34 -9.36
CA ALA A 855 5.47 47.79 -8.06
C ALA A 855 7.00 47.94 -8.08
N SER A 856 7.73 46.94 -8.60
CA SER A 856 9.20 47.03 -8.73
C SER A 856 9.65 48.13 -9.69
N GLU A 857 8.93 48.37 -10.78
CA GLU A 857 9.18 49.48 -11.71
C GLU A 857 9.00 50.84 -11.01
N SER A 858 7.90 51.01 -10.27
CA SER A 858 7.62 52.25 -9.53
C SER A 858 8.69 52.54 -8.48
N ASN A 859 9.15 51.51 -7.76
CA ASN A 859 10.22 51.65 -6.76
C ASN A 859 11.56 52.04 -7.41
N LEU A 860 11.89 51.41 -8.54
CA LEU A 860 13.10 51.74 -9.30
C LEU A 860 13.04 53.19 -9.82
N ASN A 861 11.93 53.60 -10.41
CA ASN A 861 11.74 54.96 -10.91
C ASN A 861 11.86 56.01 -9.79
N TYR A 862 11.27 55.74 -8.62
CA TYR A 862 11.38 56.62 -7.47
C TYR A 862 12.84 56.87 -7.05
N VAL A 863 13.64 55.82 -6.91
CA VAL A 863 15.06 55.96 -6.51
C VAL A 863 15.87 56.65 -7.60
N MET A 864 15.63 56.33 -8.87
CA MET A 864 16.30 56.96 -10.00
C MET A 864 16.00 58.47 -10.08
N GLU A 865 14.75 58.88 -9.83
CA GLU A 865 14.34 60.29 -9.73
C GLU A 865 15.06 61.00 -8.58
N LYS A 866 15.12 60.38 -7.39
CA LYS A 866 15.84 60.94 -6.23
C LYS A 866 17.35 61.10 -6.46
N MET A 867 17.92 60.34 -7.39
CA MET A 867 19.31 60.49 -7.83
C MET A 867 19.50 61.46 -9.00
N GLY A 868 18.43 62.08 -9.52
CA GLY A 868 18.49 62.97 -10.68
C GLY A 868 18.68 62.25 -12.02
N LEU A 869 18.47 60.93 -12.07
CA LEU A 869 18.61 60.08 -13.25
C LEU A 869 17.22 59.86 -13.86
N THR A 870 16.72 60.79 -14.68
CA THR A 870 15.42 60.61 -15.37
C THR A 870 15.59 59.84 -16.69
N ARG A 871 14.49 59.27 -17.20
CA ARG A 871 14.41 58.41 -18.41
C ARG A 871 15.03 59.03 -19.68
N ALA A 872 15.29 60.34 -19.69
CA ALA A 872 15.89 61.06 -20.82
C ALA A 872 17.42 60.92 -20.94
N THR A 873 18.13 60.48 -19.89
CA THR A 873 19.61 60.39 -19.89
C THR A 873 20.17 58.98 -20.11
N VAL A 874 19.33 57.94 -20.14
CA VAL A 874 19.78 56.53 -20.14
C VAL A 874 19.72 55.87 -21.53
N PHE A 875 19.01 56.45 -22.51
CA PHE A 875 18.93 55.93 -23.88
C PHE A 875 19.73 56.72 -24.93
N SER A 876 20.62 57.62 -24.50
CA SER A 876 21.54 58.34 -25.39
C SER A 876 23.00 58.07 -25.01
N THR A 877 23.48 56.87 -25.31
CA THR A 877 24.85 56.53 -25.75
C THR A 877 24.93 55.05 -26.07
#